data_AF-A0A1F7M366-F1
#
_entry.id   AF-A0A1F7M366-F1
#
_cell.length_a   1.000
_cell.length_b   1.000
_cell.length_c   1.000
_cell.angle_alpha   90.00
_cell.angle_beta   90.00
_cell.angle_gamma   90.00
#
_symmetry.space_group_name_H-M   'P 1'
#
loop_
_entity.id
_entity.type
_entity.pdbx_description
1 polymer ?
#
loop_
_entity_poly.entity_id
_entity_poly.type
_entity_poly.pdbx_seq_one_letter_code
_entity_poly.pdbx_strand_id
1 'polypeptide(L)'
;MIGRKPLLKWLAEGSVKEDRVARYANHFHNPTVESWLGAGFGGNFAQSAILWGQNPDQEAPSWSWLNVRQYYLDAMTARRKSDRDQALADTFEGLGRLIHLIQDVASPAHTRNDPHKAYNYESYVRDVEFDPWPGRIFEGDLLVPERIRFRQWLEAPQPRPDPAWQTLAANSLAPIPIARLFDTERYRRLGPTVTTEPLIGLAEYTSANFLSEDRIFTEDATNFQKKLPYPRRTSADIAEYPIRFLDDAGTIQDVIRQYYVKARDGDAGYRLATVGFLRDYLIAYQLDPDRYQRKPALDELVYRDYAARLLPRAVAYSTTMLDYFFRGRLDVDLFADPDDPALVRVRGTNASEELLDAGTLRLYADDPAGARTPLTPASPTADLTVTAAKGKPVVSALFRMTPDAERVVAVYQGKLGEEKPDQAGTFPGAVIGKVLGGVRVEEIFGDGKLWKLRTPKGVYDLVDEAGKPVTVARFEVVKFGDDRDLLVARTPFGASDDENLNRVIAYRVPRPANAVPPPSGSVDPVTDELGSVHLERVAEAVLPPAIPLTQVQFRSYDTWEQRVMRVTGAMTWIWDDICECEILDSVTYAPPTFDVLVPQQNVDFALDFEIVLDRAHGLPFPEVKWRDNYMWDLADVTVDRRGHLLALVYAFVTTATITPQRVPSYYIHVTQDGATEKPYGDLDRVTDFPAETPDPLLWALVDLTDRRLIASTAEPVVPITVRYAHPPEEQPTIHWPDGKSGYLVRMTQIRPGGTTPGSWQFAPFIGQTSQPITLRVPLQVNRGYAQFTVEGIYPPALETALRNAGLPTQIALGALPEAYQLVFACTSHAPQPGCAALDYRGADNVVLAWPTELTDARRRTPAADAGQLVFVGDAGVFTWDPAEDATRGRAALRYRAAGDFTYLAGATSSTTLVYSGRILDWETWDIEYSSALVPLDGSQAAREYPGVNLNDSFVLLDPGYLYSATELKFFTTTPTPERTVLPATLAPGPGGNPIGYYHAIRVP
;
A
#
# COMPACT_ATOMS: atom_id res chain seq x y z
N MET A 1 16.36 1.68 -18.10
CA MET A 1 17.62 0.97 -18.48
C MET A 1 18.02 1.45 -19.86
N ILE A 2 19.31 1.68 -20.12
CA ILE A 2 19.85 1.91 -21.48
C ILE A 2 20.80 0.74 -21.76
N GLY A 3 20.47 -0.08 -22.75
CA GLY A 3 21.07 -1.41 -22.87
C GLY A 3 20.87 -2.24 -21.59
N ARG A 4 21.95 -2.77 -21.02
CA ARG A 4 21.93 -3.53 -19.74
C ARG A 4 22.25 -2.66 -18.50
N LYS A 5 22.32 -1.33 -18.65
CA LYS A 5 22.78 -0.42 -17.59
C LYS A 5 21.65 0.48 -17.05
N PRO A 6 21.45 0.57 -15.71
CA PRO A 6 20.49 1.50 -15.11
C PRO A 6 20.89 2.96 -15.29
N LEU A 7 19.91 3.87 -15.34
CA LEU A 7 20.16 5.32 -15.42
C LEU A 7 20.99 5.83 -14.23
N LEU A 8 20.71 5.32 -13.02
CA LEU A 8 21.48 5.63 -11.81
C LEU A 8 22.97 5.30 -11.94
N LYS A 9 23.33 4.26 -12.72
CA LYS A 9 24.74 3.91 -12.94
C LYS A 9 25.43 4.91 -13.87
N TRP A 10 24.72 5.51 -14.83
CA TRP A 10 25.27 6.60 -15.65
C TRP A 10 25.51 7.86 -14.82
N LEU A 11 24.57 8.19 -13.92
CA LEU A 11 24.73 9.27 -12.96
C LEU A 11 26.00 9.09 -12.10
N ALA A 12 26.15 7.93 -11.46
CA ALA A 12 27.32 7.64 -10.63
C ALA A 12 28.64 7.65 -11.41
N GLU A 13 28.65 7.09 -12.63
CA GLU A 13 29.85 7.14 -13.48
C GLU A 13 30.19 8.56 -13.93
N GLY A 14 29.18 9.43 -14.11
CA GLY A 14 29.40 10.85 -14.36
C GLY A 14 30.22 11.50 -13.26
N SER A 15 29.85 11.29 -12.00
CA SER A 15 30.59 11.83 -10.86
C SER A 15 32.04 11.36 -10.85
N VAL A 16 32.27 10.05 -10.96
CA VAL A 16 33.63 9.46 -11.03
C VAL A 16 34.46 10.01 -12.18
N LYS A 17 33.84 10.33 -13.33
CA LYS A 17 34.55 10.86 -14.49
C LYS A 17 34.84 12.36 -14.38
N GLU A 18 34.19 13.10 -13.47
CA GLU A 18 34.46 14.53 -13.26
C GLU A 18 35.77 14.75 -12.48
N ASP A 19 36.22 13.76 -11.71
CA ASP A 19 37.52 13.73 -11.02
C ASP A 19 38.73 13.46 -11.94
N ARG A 20 38.51 13.20 -13.24
CA ARG A 20 39.61 12.90 -14.16
C ARG A 20 40.52 14.11 -14.35
N VAL A 21 41.82 13.84 -14.54
CA VAL A 21 42.78 14.87 -14.92
C VAL A 21 42.38 15.44 -16.29
N ALA A 22 42.29 16.76 -16.49
CA ALA A 22 42.58 17.87 -15.56
C ALA A 22 41.34 18.54 -14.94
N ARG A 23 40.14 17.94 -15.07
CA ARG A 23 38.85 18.53 -14.67
C ARG A 23 38.74 18.85 -13.18
N TYR A 24 39.39 18.05 -12.33
CA TYR A 24 39.43 18.25 -10.87
C TYR A 24 39.96 19.64 -10.45
N ALA A 25 40.73 20.31 -11.31
CA ALA A 25 41.18 21.66 -11.02
C ALA A 25 40.03 22.67 -10.90
N ASN A 26 38.85 22.36 -11.47
CA ASN A 26 37.68 23.23 -11.45
C ASN A 26 36.71 22.94 -10.29
N HIS A 27 37.06 22.08 -9.33
CA HIS A 27 36.16 21.68 -8.22
C HIS A 27 36.09 22.71 -7.07
N PHE A 28 36.91 23.76 -7.15
CA PHE A 28 37.04 24.77 -6.10
C PHE A 28 36.05 25.93 -6.30
N HIS A 29 35.47 26.44 -5.21
CA HIS A 29 34.74 27.70 -5.21
C HIS A 29 34.86 28.40 -3.86
N ASN A 30 35.65 29.47 -3.81
CA ASN A 30 35.77 30.32 -2.63
C ASN A 30 34.66 31.39 -2.64
N PRO A 31 33.66 31.33 -1.74
CA PRO A 31 32.54 32.28 -1.73
C PRO A 31 32.91 33.66 -1.17
N THR A 32 34.12 33.83 -0.65
CA THR A 32 34.54 35.06 0.05
C THR A 32 35.23 36.09 -0.84
N VAL A 33 35.36 35.82 -2.14
CA VAL A 33 35.98 36.72 -3.11
C VAL A 33 34.96 37.72 -3.65
N GLU A 34 35.43 38.88 -4.13
CA GLU A 34 34.54 39.91 -4.69
C GLU A 34 33.97 39.53 -6.07
N SER A 35 34.67 38.67 -6.82
CA SER A 35 34.27 38.24 -8.15
C SER A 35 34.52 36.74 -8.32
N TRP A 36 33.56 36.03 -8.91
CA TRP A 36 33.67 34.59 -9.17
C TRP A 36 34.78 34.22 -10.17
N LEU A 37 35.31 35.18 -10.96
CA LEU A 37 36.54 34.96 -11.75
C LEU A 37 37.75 34.65 -10.86
N GLY A 38 37.71 35.08 -9.61
CA GLY A 38 38.72 34.86 -8.57
C GLY A 38 38.41 33.70 -7.61
N ALA A 39 37.29 32.98 -7.81
CA ALA A 39 36.78 32.00 -6.85
C ALA A 39 37.34 30.59 -7.06
N GLY A 40 37.96 30.33 -8.21
CA GLY A 40 38.45 29.00 -8.57
C GLY A 40 39.80 28.66 -7.95
N PHE A 41 40.33 27.50 -8.34
CA PHE A 41 41.61 27.03 -7.86
C PHE A 41 42.73 28.02 -8.20
N GLY A 42 43.58 28.34 -7.22
CA GLY A 42 44.66 29.33 -7.37
C GLY A 42 44.17 30.77 -7.58
N GLY A 43 42.89 31.06 -7.30
CA GLY A 43 42.25 32.33 -7.57
C GLY A 43 41.73 32.40 -9.00
N ASN A 44 42.59 32.22 -9.99
CA ASN A 44 42.21 32.26 -11.41
C ASN A 44 42.99 31.26 -12.29
N PHE A 45 43.66 30.28 -11.69
CA PHE A 45 44.40 29.25 -12.44
C PHE A 45 43.44 28.31 -13.16
N ALA A 46 42.32 27.96 -12.52
CA ALA A 46 41.20 27.22 -13.11
C ALA A 46 39.88 27.95 -12.82
N GLN A 47 38.82 27.62 -13.56
CA GLN A 47 37.50 28.18 -13.30
C GLN A 47 36.96 27.67 -11.96
N SER A 48 36.08 28.44 -11.32
CA SER A 48 35.38 27.91 -10.15
C SER A 48 34.37 26.84 -10.56
N ALA A 49 33.96 25.99 -9.61
CA ALA A 49 32.97 24.94 -9.83
C ALA A 49 31.67 25.48 -10.47
N ILE A 50 31.23 26.65 -10.03
CA ILE A 50 30.04 27.33 -10.58
C ILE A 50 30.23 27.72 -12.04
N LEU A 51 31.34 28.39 -12.36
CA LEU A 51 31.61 28.84 -13.73
C LEU A 51 31.87 27.66 -14.67
N TRP A 52 32.61 26.66 -14.21
CA TRP A 52 32.88 25.44 -14.97
C TRP A 52 31.61 24.69 -15.32
N GLY A 53 30.70 24.50 -14.36
CA GLY A 53 29.42 23.84 -14.57
C GLY A 53 28.49 24.54 -15.58
N GLN A 54 28.72 25.82 -15.88
CA GLN A 54 27.95 26.59 -16.86
C GLN A 54 28.72 27.00 -18.11
N ASN A 55 30.01 26.66 -18.20
CA ASN A 55 30.85 27.01 -19.34
C ASN A 55 30.59 26.03 -20.51
N PRO A 56 30.00 26.45 -21.64
CA PRO A 56 29.78 25.54 -22.77
C PRO A 56 31.08 25.11 -23.47
N ASP A 57 32.17 25.87 -23.30
CA ASP A 57 33.46 25.67 -23.97
C ASP A 57 34.41 24.75 -23.18
N GLN A 58 33.87 23.73 -22.50
CA GLN A 58 34.70 22.67 -21.90
C GLN A 58 35.38 21.84 -23.00
N GLU A 59 36.38 21.03 -22.60
CA GLU A 59 36.91 19.99 -23.49
C GLU A 59 35.78 19.11 -24.05
N ALA A 60 35.86 18.72 -25.31
CA ALA A 60 34.84 17.89 -25.94
C ALA A 60 34.97 16.41 -25.50
N PRO A 61 33.86 15.73 -25.13
CA PRO A 61 32.50 16.27 -24.99
C PRO A 61 32.34 17.17 -23.75
N SER A 62 31.59 18.26 -23.91
CA SER A 62 31.30 19.24 -22.85
C SER A 62 30.08 18.82 -22.02
N TRP A 63 30.14 19.03 -20.71
CA TRP A 63 29.15 18.56 -19.73
C TRP A 63 28.55 19.69 -18.90
N SER A 64 28.60 20.92 -19.41
CA SER A 64 27.96 22.06 -18.77
C SER A 64 26.44 21.87 -18.72
N TRP A 65 25.76 22.62 -17.85
CA TRP A 65 24.29 22.63 -17.76
C TRP A 65 23.63 22.85 -19.13
N LEU A 66 24.20 23.72 -19.96
CA LEU A 66 23.70 24.03 -21.31
C LEU A 66 23.78 22.80 -22.22
N ASN A 67 24.92 22.09 -22.19
CA ASN A 67 25.12 20.87 -22.98
C ASN A 67 24.22 19.73 -22.50
N VAL A 68 24.07 19.57 -21.18
CA VAL A 68 23.19 18.54 -20.61
C VAL A 68 21.72 18.77 -20.97
N ARG A 69 21.30 20.04 -21.05
CA ARG A 69 19.97 20.41 -21.58
C ARG A 69 19.82 20.07 -23.05
N GLN A 70 20.86 20.25 -23.85
CA GLN A 70 20.87 19.81 -25.25
C GLN A 70 20.81 18.28 -25.39
N TYR A 71 21.59 17.53 -24.61
CA TYR A 71 21.52 16.07 -24.60
C TYR A 71 20.12 15.57 -24.22
N TYR A 72 19.45 16.24 -23.29
CA TYR A 72 18.08 15.90 -22.94
C TYR A 72 17.08 16.22 -24.07
N LEU A 73 17.27 17.32 -24.79
CA LEU A 73 16.48 17.62 -25.99
C LEU A 73 16.69 16.56 -27.09
N ASP A 74 17.94 16.15 -27.32
CA ASP A 74 18.29 15.14 -28.30
C ASP A 74 17.71 13.77 -27.90
N ALA A 75 17.73 13.43 -26.61
CA ALA A 75 17.06 12.24 -26.08
C ALA A 75 15.55 12.22 -26.38
N MET A 76 14.92 13.40 -26.44
CA MET A 76 13.50 13.54 -26.74
C MET A 76 13.18 13.65 -28.23
N THR A 77 14.14 13.97 -29.09
CA THR A 77 13.84 14.35 -30.49
C THR A 77 14.61 13.57 -31.54
N ALA A 78 15.73 12.92 -31.21
CA ALA A 78 16.58 12.24 -32.18
C ALA A 78 15.85 11.07 -32.88
N ARG A 79 16.09 10.94 -34.19
CA ARG A 79 15.38 10.00 -35.05
C ARG A 79 15.59 8.55 -34.65
N ARG A 80 16.83 8.13 -34.43
CA ARG A 80 17.15 6.72 -34.15
C ARG A 80 17.07 6.46 -32.65
N LYS A 81 16.53 5.30 -32.28
CA LYS A 81 16.48 4.88 -30.87
C LYS A 81 17.87 4.85 -30.22
N SER A 82 18.87 4.35 -30.93
CA SER A 82 20.27 4.32 -30.45
C SER A 82 20.78 5.71 -30.07
N ASP A 83 20.45 6.72 -30.87
CA ASP A 83 20.94 8.08 -30.67
C ASP A 83 20.21 8.74 -29.49
N ARG A 84 18.90 8.48 -29.34
CA ARG A 84 18.13 8.90 -28.16
C ARG A 84 18.63 8.24 -26.88
N ASP A 85 18.88 6.94 -26.94
CA ASP A 85 19.41 6.16 -25.82
C ASP A 85 20.79 6.68 -25.40
N GLN A 86 21.67 7.00 -26.36
CA GLN A 86 22.98 7.60 -26.09
C GLN A 86 22.83 9.01 -25.49
N ALA A 87 22.00 9.87 -26.07
CA ALA A 87 21.77 11.22 -25.56
C ALA A 87 21.15 11.21 -24.15
N LEU A 88 20.30 10.22 -23.84
CA LEU A 88 19.79 10.03 -22.48
C LEU A 88 20.90 9.55 -21.54
N ALA A 89 21.79 8.66 -21.98
CA ALA A 89 22.95 8.28 -21.19
C ALA A 89 23.86 9.48 -20.90
N ASP A 90 24.12 10.31 -21.91
CA ASP A 90 24.91 11.54 -21.81
C ASP A 90 24.22 12.57 -20.89
N THR A 91 22.89 12.65 -20.91
CA THR A 91 22.13 13.49 -19.96
C THR A 91 22.42 13.07 -18.51
N PHE A 92 22.28 11.78 -18.19
CA PHE A 92 22.49 11.31 -16.82
C PHE A 92 23.97 11.31 -16.42
N GLU A 93 24.90 11.00 -17.33
CA GLU A 93 26.34 11.17 -17.07
C GLU A 93 26.67 12.65 -16.77
N GLY A 94 26.16 13.57 -17.59
CA GLY A 94 26.36 15.01 -17.40
C GLY A 94 25.76 15.53 -16.10
N LEU A 95 24.55 15.09 -15.73
CA LEU A 95 23.97 15.39 -14.41
C LEU A 95 24.85 14.87 -13.27
N GLY A 96 25.45 13.68 -13.42
CA GLY A 96 26.38 13.12 -12.44
C GLY A 96 27.61 13.99 -12.23
N ARG A 97 28.16 14.54 -13.32
CA ARG A 97 29.28 15.48 -13.29
C ARG A 97 28.92 16.80 -12.62
N LEU A 98 27.74 17.36 -12.92
CA LEU A 98 27.27 18.60 -12.31
C LEU A 98 26.97 18.43 -10.82
N ILE A 99 26.43 17.27 -10.44
CA ILE A 99 26.23 16.90 -9.03
C ILE A 99 27.56 16.75 -8.29
N HIS A 100 28.58 16.18 -8.93
CA HIS A 100 29.90 16.06 -8.33
C HIS A 100 30.47 17.42 -7.91
N LEU A 101 30.31 18.44 -8.76
CA LEU A 101 30.73 19.81 -8.42
C LEU A 101 30.05 20.34 -7.14
N ILE A 102 28.75 20.05 -6.95
CA ILE A 102 28.04 20.50 -5.73
C ILE A 102 28.45 19.68 -4.50
N GLN A 103 28.80 18.41 -4.69
CA GLN A 103 29.32 17.55 -3.64
C GLN A 103 30.71 18.03 -3.19
N ASP A 104 31.56 18.46 -4.11
CA ASP A 104 32.91 18.94 -3.79
C ASP A 104 32.88 20.24 -2.99
N VAL A 105 31.91 21.13 -3.19
CA VAL A 105 31.78 22.31 -2.31
C VAL A 105 31.24 21.99 -0.91
N ALA A 106 30.89 20.73 -0.63
CA ALA A 106 30.74 20.24 0.73
C ALA A 106 32.09 19.92 1.39
N SER A 107 33.18 19.79 0.62
CA SER A 107 34.54 19.66 1.16
C SER A 107 35.07 21.02 1.61
N PRO A 108 35.52 21.17 2.87
CA PRO A 108 36.09 22.43 3.35
C PRO A 108 37.26 22.94 2.50
N ALA A 109 38.09 22.04 1.99
CA ALA A 109 39.24 22.45 1.19
C ALA A 109 38.88 23.08 -0.15
N HIS A 110 37.86 22.54 -0.83
CA HIS A 110 37.38 23.05 -2.11
C HIS A 110 36.77 24.45 -1.99
N THR A 111 36.20 24.80 -0.83
CA THR A 111 35.61 26.13 -0.57
C THR A 111 36.58 27.13 0.04
N ARG A 112 37.80 26.69 0.36
CA ARG A 112 38.86 27.47 1.01
C ARG A 112 40.12 27.60 0.15
N ASN A 113 40.04 27.18 -1.12
CA ASN A 113 41.13 27.18 -2.09
C ASN A 113 42.41 26.54 -1.52
N ASP A 114 42.25 25.29 -1.05
CA ASP A 114 43.24 24.58 -0.26
C ASP A 114 43.68 23.25 -0.88
N PRO A 115 44.60 23.25 -1.86
CA PRO A 115 45.06 22.01 -2.50
C PRO A 115 45.98 21.21 -1.57
N HIS A 116 45.70 19.94 -1.39
CA HIS A 116 46.55 19.05 -0.60
C HIS A 116 46.51 17.62 -1.15
N LYS A 117 47.58 16.85 -0.89
CA LYS A 117 47.74 15.46 -1.36
C LYS A 117 47.78 14.43 -0.23
N ALA A 118 47.92 14.90 0.99
CA ALA A 118 47.98 14.06 2.18
C ALA A 118 46.56 13.70 2.66
N TYR A 119 46.47 12.87 3.71
CA TYR A 119 45.20 12.50 4.32
C TYR A 119 44.36 13.72 4.68
N ASN A 120 43.06 13.66 4.36
CA ASN A 120 42.14 14.78 4.39
C ASN A 120 40.70 14.34 4.64
N TYR A 121 39.77 15.30 4.66
CA TYR A 121 38.33 15.03 4.79
C TYR A 121 37.80 14.01 3.77
N GLU A 122 38.12 14.14 2.49
CA GLU A 122 37.67 13.20 1.43
C GLU A 122 38.24 11.79 1.61
N SER A 123 39.48 11.68 2.06
CA SER A 123 40.14 10.41 2.39
C SER A 123 39.41 9.73 3.54
N TYR A 124 39.04 10.50 4.58
CA TYR A 124 38.23 10.00 5.69
C TYR A 124 36.85 9.54 5.22
N VAL A 125 36.14 10.34 4.40
CA VAL A 125 34.82 9.96 3.86
C VAL A 125 34.91 8.66 3.04
N ARG A 126 35.94 8.51 2.21
CA ARG A 126 36.19 7.27 1.46
C ARG A 126 36.46 6.09 2.39
N ASP A 127 37.28 6.28 3.43
CA ASP A 127 37.62 5.19 4.36
C ASP A 127 36.39 4.71 5.14
N VAL A 128 35.49 5.61 5.57
CA VAL A 128 34.24 5.21 6.26
C VAL A 128 33.21 4.56 5.33
N GLU A 129 33.23 4.88 4.02
CA GLU A 129 32.39 4.22 3.00
C GLU A 129 32.82 2.78 2.77
N PHE A 130 34.12 2.54 2.55
CA PHE A 130 34.65 1.23 2.16
C PHE A 130 35.10 0.34 3.33
N ASP A 131 35.17 0.88 4.55
CA ASP A 131 35.52 0.19 5.80
C ASP A 131 36.76 -0.72 5.70
N PRO A 132 37.95 -0.20 5.35
CA PRO A 132 39.17 -0.99 5.27
C PRO A 132 39.73 -1.41 6.64
N TRP A 133 39.20 -0.87 7.75
CA TRP A 133 39.67 -1.12 9.12
C TRP A 133 38.49 -1.23 10.11
N PRO A 134 38.23 -2.40 10.74
CA PRO A 134 37.24 -2.48 11.81
C PRO A 134 37.64 -1.50 12.93
N GLY A 135 36.77 -0.53 13.20
CA GLY A 135 37.06 0.65 14.03
C GLY A 135 37.81 0.33 15.33
N ARG A 136 38.92 1.04 15.57
CA ARG A 136 39.64 1.07 16.84
C ARG A 136 39.21 2.24 17.73
N ILE A 137 38.04 2.86 17.50
CA ILE A 137 37.54 3.99 18.30
C ILE A 137 36.10 3.71 18.75
N PHE A 138 35.86 3.72 20.06
CA PHE A 138 34.52 3.46 20.63
C PHE A 138 33.69 4.75 20.78
N GLU A 139 32.37 4.62 20.68
CA GLU A 139 31.41 5.63 21.14
C GLU A 139 30.57 5.02 22.27
N GLY A 140 30.77 5.52 23.49
CA GLY A 140 30.31 4.79 24.67
C GLY A 140 30.95 3.40 24.72
N ASP A 141 30.14 2.36 24.94
CA ASP A 141 30.61 0.97 25.12
C ASP A 141 30.46 0.11 23.83
N LEU A 142 30.03 0.70 22.71
CA LEU A 142 29.72 -0.05 21.48
C LEU A 142 30.71 0.25 20.34
N LEU A 143 31.20 -0.81 19.69
CA LEU A 143 31.87 -0.74 18.39
C LEU A 143 30.81 -0.64 17.30
N VAL A 144 30.54 0.56 16.80
CA VAL A 144 29.67 0.77 15.64
C VAL A 144 30.55 0.82 14.38
N PRO A 145 30.40 -0.11 13.42
CA PRO A 145 31.11 -0.02 12.14
C PRO A 145 30.86 1.32 11.45
N GLU A 146 31.90 2.02 11.03
CA GLU A 146 31.80 3.36 10.41
C GLU A 146 30.92 3.36 9.15
N ARG A 147 30.87 2.25 8.40
CA ARG A 147 29.93 2.04 7.28
C ARG A 147 28.44 2.17 7.65
N ILE A 148 28.08 1.89 8.91
CA ILE A 148 26.71 2.07 9.40
C ILE A 148 26.44 3.57 9.60
N ARG A 149 27.40 4.32 10.15
CA ARG A 149 27.30 5.78 10.32
C ARG A 149 27.21 6.49 8.98
N PHE A 150 28.04 6.09 8.01
CA PHE A 150 27.99 6.64 6.66
C PHE A 150 26.57 6.54 6.08
N ARG A 151 25.96 5.35 6.15
CA ARG A 151 24.56 5.17 5.73
C ARG A 151 23.57 6.03 6.52
N GLN A 152 23.72 6.10 7.85
CA GLN A 152 22.88 6.95 8.69
C GLN A 152 22.97 8.43 8.30
N TRP A 153 24.15 8.94 7.93
CA TRP A 153 24.29 10.32 7.46
C TRP A 153 23.61 10.54 6.11
N LEU A 154 23.71 9.59 5.17
CA LEU A 154 23.02 9.67 3.89
C LEU A 154 21.50 9.63 4.03
N GLU A 155 20.99 8.92 5.04
CA GLU A 155 19.55 8.73 5.31
C GLU A 155 18.95 9.75 6.28
N ALA A 156 19.79 10.57 6.94
CA ALA A 156 19.33 11.50 7.96
C ALA A 156 18.36 12.56 7.38
N PRO A 157 17.27 12.94 8.07
CA PRO A 157 16.35 14.00 7.60
C PRO A 157 17.08 15.35 7.51
N GLN A 158 17.08 16.00 6.34
CA GLN A 158 17.88 17.20 6.10
C GLN A 158 17.08 18.47 5.79
N PRO A 159 17.64 19.65 6.14
CA PRO A 159 17.11 20.93 5.68
C PRO A 159 17.40 21.03 4.18
N ARG A 160 16.37 20.79 3.36
CA ARG A 160 16.43 21.12 1.94
C ARG A 160 16.71 22.62 1.78
N PRO A 161 17.46 23.04 0.74
CA PRO A 161 17.62 24.45 0.41
C PRO A 161 16.25 25.14 0.32
N ASP A 162 16.11 26.32 0.94
CA ASP A 162 14.89 27.11 0.85
C ASP A 162 14.56 27.44 -0.62
N PRO A 163 13.39 27.08 -1.17
CA PRO A 163 13.03 27.32 -2.57
C PRO A 163 13.22 28.76 -3.06
N ALA A 164 13.26 29.75 -2.17
CA ALA A 164 13.59 31.14 -2.48
C ALA A 164 14.96 31.32 -3.15
N TRP A 165 15.87 30.33 -3.12
CA TRP A 165 17.14 30.38 -3.86
C TRP A 165 16.91 30.56 -5.37
N GLN A 166 15.78 30.09 -5.92
CA GLN A 166 15.49 30.15 -7.36
C GLN A 166 15.29 31.58 -7.87
N THR A 167 14.90 32.51 -7.00
CA THR A 167 14.50 33.88 -7.36
C THR A 167 15.46 34.96 -6.86
N LEU A 168 16.58 34.59 -6.22
CA LEU A 168 17.63 35.55 -5.88
C LEU A 168 18.21 36.20 -7.15
N ALA A 169 18.84 37.36 -7.01
CA ALA A 169 19.49 38.03 -8.13
C ALA A 169 20.51 37.11 -8.83
N ALA A 170 20.54 37.14 -10.16
CA ALA A 170 21.49 36.36 -10.95
C ALA A 170 22.88 37.01 -10.94
N ASN A 171 23.92 36.19 -10.78
CA ASN A 171 25.27 36.61 -11.08
C ASN A 171 25.47 36.63 -12.60
N SER A 172 26.00 37.72 -13.15
CA SER A 172 26.15 37.86 -14.61
C SER A 172 27.14 36.87 -15.23
N LEU A 173 28.05 36.28 -14.43
CA LEU A 173 29.03 35.30 -14.90
C LEU A 173 28.48 33.87 -14.97
N ALA A 174 27.44 33.56 -14.20
CA ALA A 174 26.79 32.26 -14.16
C ALA A 174 25.28 32.45 -13.90
N PRO A 175 24.54 32.84 -14.95
CA PRO A 175 23.15 33.28 -14.81
C PRO A 175 22.16 32.14 -14.59
N ILE A 176 22.54 30.87 -14.76
CA ILE A 176 21.63 29.75 -14.50
C ILE A 176 21.44 29.58 -12.98
N PRO A 177 20.19 29.47 -12.48
CA PRO A 177 19.88 29.50 -11.05
C PRO A 177 20.63 28.52 -10.16
N ILE A 178 21.04 27.37 -10.71
CA ILE A 178 21.76 26.34 -9.96
C ILE A 178 23.02 26.88 -9.27
N ALA A 179 23.62 27.97 -9.76
CA ALA A 179 24.75 28.65 -9.11
C ALA A 179 24.44 28.99 -7.64
N ARG A 180 23.19 29.32 -7.33
CA ARG A 180 22.75 29.74 -6.00
C ARG A 180 22.61 28.60 -5.01
N LEU A 181 22.60 27.35 -5.49
CA LEU A 181 22.75 26.19 -4.62
C LEU A 181 24.19 26.10 -4.08
N PHE A 182 25.18 26.60 -4.82
CA PHE A 182 26.57 26.67 -4.38
C PHE A 182 26.81 27.93 -3.55
N ASP A 183 26.41 29.09 -4.06
CA ASP A 183 26.71 30.40 -3.49
C ASP A 183 25.56 31.39 -3.78
N THR A 184 24.85 31.78 -2.72
CA THR A 184 23.77 32.78 -2.73
C THR A 184 24.28 34.23 -2.65
N GLU A 185 25.60 34.41 -2.53
CA GLU A 185 26.30 35.67 -2.33
C GLU A 185 25.89 36.43 -1.04
N ARG A 186 25.25 35.74 -0.10
CA ARG A 186 24.77 36.31 1.17
C ARG A 186 25.88 36.39 2.22
N TYR A 187 26.85 35.50 2.17
CA TYR A 187 28.03 35.50 3.02
C TYR A 187 29.27 35.96 2.26
N ARG A 188 29.66 37.22 2.51
CA ARG A 188 30.89 37.82 1.99
C ARG A 188 31.82 38.21 3.14
N ARG A 189 32.41 37.23 3.82
CA ARG A 189 33.42 37.34 4.90
C ARG A 189 32.93 37.74 6.30
N LEU A 190 31.89 38.55 6.43
CA LEU A 190 31.40 39.02 7.73
C LEU A 190 30.07 38.37 8.11
N GLY A 191 29.79 38.27 9.42
CA GLY A 191 28.51 37.77 9.92
C GLY A 191 28.19 36.33 9.52
N PRO A 192 29.01 35.33 9.89
CA PRO A 192 28.84 33.94 9.44
C PRO A 192 27.56 33.27 9.94
N THR A 193 26.82 33.88 10.88
CA THR A 193 25.50 33.41 11.32
C THR A 193 24.50 33.28 10.17
N VAL A 194 24.60 34.14 9.14
CA VAL A 194 23.74 34.04 7.94
C VAL A 194 23.83 32.66 7.28
N THR A 195 24.97 31.99 7.43
CA THR A 195 25.19 30.67 6.81
C THR A 195 24.38 29.55 7.45
N THR A 196 23.81 29.78 8.64
CA THR A 196 22.95 28.80 9.31
C THR A 196 21.47 28.94 8.94
N GLU A 197 21.12 29.97 8.17
CA GLU A 197 19.76 30.16 7.67
C GLU A 197 19.43 29.15 6.54
N PRO A 198 18.15 28.79 6.34
CA PRO A 198 17.74 27.87 5.26
C PRO A 198 18.10 28.33 3.84
N LEU A 199 18.10 29.64 3.60
CA LEU A 199 18.39 30.26 2.30
C LEU A 199 19.88 30.63 2.22
N ILE A 200 20.73 29.64 1.98
CA ILE A 200 22.19 29.80 1.85
C ILE A 200 22.74 28.85 0.78
N GLY A 201 23.88 29.17 0.18
CA GLY A 201 24.63 28.26 -0.67
C GLY A 201 25.51 27.30 0.14
N LEU A 202 25.73 26.10 -0.38
CA LEU A 202 26.53 25.07 0.29
C LEU A 202 28.00 25.52 0.47
N ALA A 203 28.58 26.21 -0.50
CA ALA A 203 29.96 26.68 -0.41
C ALA A 203 30.13 27.72 0.70
N GLU A 204 29.16 28.62 0.86
CA GLU A 204 29.15 29.63 1.92
C GLU A 204 29.07 28.98 3.30
N TYR A 205 28.16 28.02 3.47
CA TYR A 205 28.05 27.22 4.69
C TYR A 205 29.34 26.49 5.01
N THR A 206 29.90 25.76 4.05
CA THR A 206 31.11 24.98 4.26
C THR A 206 32.30 25.89 4.60
N SER A 207 32.52 26.96 3.82
CA SER A 207 33.67 27.86 3.97
C SER A 207 33.66 28.61 5.30
N ALA A 208 32.50 29.10 5.73
CA ALA A 208 32.37 29.86 6.98
C ALA A 208 32.49 28.97 8.23
N ASN A 209 32.11 27.69 8.13
CA ASN A 209 31.91 26.86 9.30
C ASN A 209 33.00 25.83 9.58
N PHE A 210 33.78 25.43 8.58
CA PHE A 210 34.76 24.36 8.71
C PHE A 210 36.16 24.82 8.35
N LEU A 211 37.17 24.15 8.93
CA LEU A 211 38.57 24.37 8.60
C LEU A 211 39.02 23.36 7.54
N SER A 212 40.11 23.66 6.85
CA SER A 212 40.82 22.72 5.99
C SER A 212 42.30 22.66 6.38
N GLU A 213 43.00 21.64 5.91
CA GLU A 213 44.29 21.14 6.37
C GLU A 213 45.37 22.23 6.41
N ASP A 214 45.52 23.03 5.34
CA ASP A 214 46.48 24.13 5.25
C ASP A 214 45.82 25.52 5.44
N ARG A 215 44.59 25.56 5.98
CA ARG A 215 43.81 26.78 6.28
C ARG A 215 43.18 26.76 7.69
N ILE A 216 43.92 26.27 8.66
CA ILE A 216 43.54 26.30 10.08
C ILE A 216 43.82 27.69 10.67
N PHE A 217 42.77 28.39 11.14
CA PHE A 217 42.85 29.71 11.80
C PHE A 217 43.73 30.72 11.04
N THR A 218 43.34 31.02 9.79
CA THR A 218 44.07 31.94 8.90
C THR A 218 43.50 33.37 8.90
N GLU A 219 42.75 33.76 9.93
CA GLU A 219 42.13 35.09 10.04
C GLU A 219 43.16 36.24 10.02
N ASP A 220 44.37 35.99 10.48
CA ASP A 220 45.47 36.95 10.55
C ASP A 220 46.53 36.75 9.45
N ALA A 221 46.25 35.89 8.46
CA ALA A 221 47.19 35.64 7.37
C ALA A 221 47.46 36.93 6.57
N THR A 222 48.73 37.19 6.25
CA THR A 222 49.17 38.36 5.48
C THR A 222 48.84 38.26 4.00
N ASN A 223 48.78 37.05 3.45
CA ASN A 223 48.32 36.80 2.09
C ASN A 223 46.78 36.81 2.05
N PHE A 224 46.20 37.82 1.40
CA PHE A 224 44.74 37.98 1.28
C PHE A 224 44.02 36.78 0.65
N GLN A 225 44.67 36.05 -0.27
CA GLN A 225 44.10 34.84 -0.86
C GLN A 225 44.02 33.66 0.11
N LYS A 226 44.85 33.66 1.16
CA LYS A 226 44.84 32.65 2.24
C LYS A 226 44.07 33.12 3.47
N LYS A 227 43.76 34.42 3.55
CA LYS A 227 43.11 35.07 4.68
C LYS A 227 41.61 34.80 4.65
N LEU A 228 41.17 33.86 5.50
CA LEU A 228 39.78 33.51 5.69
C LEU A 228 39.36 33.95 7.11
N PRO A 229 38.34 34.82 7.23
CA PRO A 229 37.96 35.41 8.52
C PRO A 229 37.28 34.43 9.48
N TYR A 230 36.72 33.33 8.96
CA TYR A 230 36.03 32.31 9.72
C TYR A 230 36.33 30.89 9.18
N PRO A 231 36.23 29.85 10.02
CA PRO A 231 36.23 29.92 11.48
C PRO A 231 37.53 30.55 12.01
N ARG A 232 37.42 31.54 12.90
CA ARG A 232 38.57 32.17 13.56
C ARG A 232 38.82 31.50 14.90
N ARG A 233 40.05 31.60 15.41
CA ARG A 233 40.45 30.98 16.67
C ARG A 233 39.55 31.42 17.81
N THR A 234 39.17 32.70 17.89
CA THR A 234 38.33 33.24 18.96
C THR A 234 36.87 32.75 18.93
N SER A 235 36.44 32.06 17.87
CA SER A 235 35.13 31.43 17.77
C SER A 235 35.07 30.06 18.46
N ALA A 236 36.20 29.54 18.92
CA ALA A 236 36.31 28.22 19.53
C ALA A 236 36.76 28.29 20.99
N ASP A 237 36.16 27.44 21.82
CA ASP A 237 36.57 27.20 23.19
C ASP A 237 37.38 25.88 23.25
N ILE A 238 38.19 25.68 24.30
CA ILE A 238 38.93 24.44 24.49
C ILE A 238 38.10 23.51 25.38
N ALA A 239 37.91 22.26 24.95
CA ALA A 239 37.25 21.24 25.76
C ALA A 239 38.00 19.91 25.68
N GLU A 240 37.87 19.11 26.73
CA GLU A 240 38.47 17.80 26.88
C GLU A 240 37.48 16.71 26.49
N TYR A 241 37.93 15.76 25.67
CA TYR A 241 37.14 14.61 25.24
C TYR A 241 37.90 13.33 25.59
N PRO A 242 37.24 12.34 26.22
CA PRO A 242 37.79 11.00 26.34
C PRO A 242 37.74 10.33 24.96
N ILE A 243 38.89 9.86 24.49
CA ILE A 243 39.02 9.04 23.29
C ILE A 243 39.29 7.62 23.76
N ARG A 244 38.38 6.72 23.41
CA ARG A 244 38.49 5.29 23.69
C ARG A 244 39.06 4.57 22.48
N PHE A 245 40.13 3.80 22.65
CA PHE A 245 40.69 2.99 21.57
C PHE A 245 41.16 1.60 22.03
N LEU A 246 41.29 0.65 21.09
CA LEU A 246 41.96 -0.63 21.38
C LEU A 246 43.47 -0.47 21.21
N ASP A 247 44.23 -0.83 22.24
CA ASP A 247 45.66 -1.05 22.12
C ASP A 247 46.00 -2.32 21.32
N ASP A 248 47.28 -2.56 21.07
CA ASP A 248 47.75 -3.70 20.30
C ASP A 248 47.52 -5.05 21.00
N ALA A 249 47.21 -5.04 22.30
CA ALA A 249 46.81 -6.21 23.07
C ALA A 249 45.28 -6.44 23.07
N GLY A 250 44.51 -5.59 22.37
CA GLY A 250 43.06 -5.66 22.31
C GLY A 250 42.35 -5.12 23.55
N THR A 251 43.05 -4.35 24.40
CA THR A 251 42.49 -3.75 25.61
C THR A 251 42.00 -2.34 25.31
N ILE A 252 40.84 -1.97 25.87
CA ILE A 252 40.28 -0.63 25.74
C ILE A 252 41.10 0.34 26.62
N GLN A 253 41.59 1.41 26.00
CA GLN A 253 42.31 2.50 26.65
C GLN A 253 41.55 3.81 26.47
N ASP A 254 41.50 4.62 27.52
CA ASP A 254 40.91 5.96 27.50
C ASP A 254 42.03 7.01 27.58
N VAL A 255 42.10 7.90 26.59
CA VAL A 255 43.00 9.06 26.59
C VAL A 255 42.21 10.35 26.49
N ILE A 256 42.46 11.27 27.41
CA ILE A 256 41.88 12.62 27.34
C ILE A 256 42.63 13.43 26.28
N ARG A 257 41.89 13.99 25.32
CA ARG A 257 42.42 14.87 24.29
C ARG A 257 41.65 16.18 24.27
N GLN A 258 42.39 17.27 24.10
CA GLN A 258 41.82 18.60 23.99
C GLN A 258 41.51 18.94 22.53
N TYR A 259 40.33 19.53 22.32
CA TYR A 259 39.86 20.02 21.03
C TYR A 259 39.47 21.49 21.13
N TYR A 260 39.68 22.22 20.04
CA TYR A 260 38.97 23.45 19.78
C TYR A 260 37.56 23.10 19.35
N VAL A 261 36.57 23.43 20.18
CA VAL A 261 35.15 23.21 19.92
C VAL A 261 34.55 24.53 19.46
N LYS A 262 33.83 24.52 18.34
CA LYS A 262 33.16 25.72 17.84
C LYS A 262 32.05 26.12 18.79
N ALA A 263 32.14 27.33 19.35
CA ALA A 263 31.19 27.83 20.34
C ALA A 263 30.32 28.98 19.83
N ARG A 264 30.75 29.68 18.77
CA ARG A 264 30.09 30.87 18.22
C ARG A 264 30.46 31.07 16.75
N ASP A 265 29.85 32.08 16.13
CA ASP A 265 30.06 32.51 14.73
C ASP A 265 29.71 31.42 13.69
N GLY A 266 28.43 31.35 13.29
CA GLY A 266 27.90 30.33 12.37
C GLY A 266 27.39 29.08 13.09
N ASP A 267 27.45 27.91 12.45
CA ASP A 267 27.10 26.63 13.07
C ASP A 267 28.09 26.31 14.20
N ALA A 268 27.65 25.63 15.27
CA ALA A 268 28.44 25.43 16.49
C ALA A 268 28.18 24.08 17.16
N GLY A 269 28.92 23.78 18.24
CA GLY A 269 28.74 22.57 19.06
C GLY A 269 29.49 21.33 18.56
N TYR A 270 30.61 21.51 17.86
CA TYR A 270 31.41 20.41 17.34
C TYR A 270 32.92 20.72 17.32
N ARG A 271 33.74 19.68 17.21
CA ARG A 271 35.20 19.79 17.19
C ARG A 271 35.65 20.40 15.86
N LEU A 272 36.39 21.50 15.91
CA LEU A 272 36.98 22.17 14.75
C LEU A 272 38.37 21.68 14.41
N ALA A 273 39.21 21.49 15.43
CA ALA A 273 40.57 21.03 15.29
C ALA A 273 41.08 20.54 16.65
N THR A 274 42.10 19.71 16.64
CA THR A 274 42.80 19.29 17.88
C THR A 274 43.55 20.46 18.51
N VAL A 275 43.68 20.47 19.83
CA VAL A 275 44.72 21.26 20.48
C VAL A 275 46.03 20.49 20.35
N GLY A 276 47.10 21.16 19.89
CA GLY A 276 48.39 20.50 19.66
C GLY A 276 48.92 19.87 20.96
N PHE A 277 49.31 18.60 20.90
CA PHE A 277 49.73 17.81 22.06
C PHE A 277 50.88 18.46 22.87
N LEU A 278 51.82 19.11 22.18
CA LEU A 278 52.97 19.77 22.81
C LEU A 278 52.68 21.23 23.22
N ARG A 279 51.46 21.75 23.01
CA ARG A 279 51.14 23.17 23.21
C ARG A 279 51.52 23.66 24.59
N ASP A 280 51.05 22.98 25.63
CA ASP A 280 51.21 23.46 27.00
C ASP A 280 52.67 23.36 27.46
N TYR A 281 53.39 22.34 26.98
CA TYR A 281 54.84 22.24 27.15
C TYR A 281 55.57 23.42 26.48
N LEU A 282 55.23 23.73 25.23
CA LEU A 282 55.82 24.86 24.50
C LEU A 282 55.54 26.20 25.19
N ILE A 283 54.33 26.40 25.73
CA ILE A 283 53.95 27.60 26.50
C ILE A 283 54.72 27.67 27.81
N ALA A 284 54.72 26.58 28.59
CA ALA A 284 55.32 26.55 29.93
C ALA A 284 56.83 26.83 29.90
N TYR A 285 57.53 26.39 28.85
CA TYR A 285 58.97 26.56 28.72
C TYR A 285 59.40 27.70 27.79
N GLN A 286 58.46 28.55 27.33
CA GLN A 286 58.73 29.68 26.42
C GLN A 286 59.58 29.30 25.20
N LEU A 287 59.39 28.07 24.70
CA LEU A 287 60.10 27.60 23.52
C LEU A 287 59.62 28.42 22.31
N ASP A 288 60.54 28.75 21.42
CA ASP A 288 60.31 29.60 20.24
C ASP A 288 58.97 29.24 19.56
N PRO A 289 57.96 30.14 19.62
CA PRO A 289 56.64 29.91 19.04
C PRO A 289 56.66 29.62 17.54
N ASP A 290 57.68 30.11 16.83
CA ASP A 290 57.82 29.94 15.38
C ASP A 290 58.53 28.63 15.02
N ARG A 291 59.38 28.11 15.92
CA ARG A 291 60.16 26.88 15.73
C ARG A 291 59.31 25.61 15.81
N TYR A 292 58.20 25.70 16.55
CA TYR A 292 57.18 24.66 16.66
C TYR A 292 55.83 25.33 16.44
N GLN A 293 55.48 25.54 15.16
CA GLN A 293 54.16 26.04 14.78
C GLN A 293 53.13 25.31 15.65
N ARG A 294 52.38 26.06 16.48
CA ARG A 294 51.23 25.55 17.22
C ARG A 294 50.24 25.07 16.16
N LYS A 295 50.36 23.81 15.71
CA LYS A 295 49.54 23.26 14.63
C LYS A 295 48.43 22.44 15.26
N PRO A 296 47.24 23.02 15.46
CA PRO A 296 46.03 22.21 15.44
C PRO A 296 46.07 21.30 14.21
N ALA A 297 45.57 20.09 14.35
CA ALA A 297 45.39 19.16 13.24
C ALA A 297 43.91 18.76 13.17
N LEU A 298 43.47 18.39 11.96
CA LEU A 298 42.16 17.80 11.72
C LEU A 298 42.35 16.28 11.75
N ASP A 299 41.86 15.63 12.79
CA ASP A 299 41.91 14.18 12.94
C ASP A 299 40.56 13.53 12.55
N GLU A 300 40.49 12.20 12.57
CA GLU A 300 39.29 11.43 12.23
C GLU A 300 38.06 11.86 13.04
N LEU A 301 38.24 12.26 14.30
CA LEU A 301 37.16 12.70 15.17
C LEU A 301 36.61 14.07 14.78
N VAL A 302 37.47 14.97 14.29
CA VAL A 302 37.06 16.24 13.67
C VAL A 302 36.34 15.97 12.35
N TYR A 303 36.91 15.14 11.47
CA TYR A 303 36.27 14.81 10.19
C TYR A 303 34.93 14.08 10.37
N ARG A 304 34.79 13.27 11.41
CA ARG A 304 33.50 12.66 11.79
C ARG A 304 32.44 13.72 12.07
N ASP A 305 32.78 14.75 12.84
CA ASP A 305 31.84 15.84 13.16
C ASP A 305 31.48 16.68 11.92
N TYR A 306 32.44 16.80 10.99
CA TYR A 306 32.26 17.48 9.71
C TYR A 306 31.34 16.66 8.80
N ALA A 307 31.61 15.36 8.65
CA ALA A 307 30.83 14.44 7.82
C ALA A 307 29.36 14.37 8.26
N ALA A 308 29.11 14.33 9.58
CA ALA A 308 27.77 14.36 10.16
C ALA A 308 26.95 15.61 9.78
N ARG A 309 27.60 16.71 9.34
CA ARG A 309 26.95 17.95 8.92
C ARG A 309 26.95 18.15 7.42
N LEU A 310 28.02 17.75 6.74
CA LEU A 310 28.29 18.07 5.34
C LEU A 310 27.73 17.01 4.39
N LEU A 311 27.89 15.70 4.68
CA LEU A 311 27.36 14.64 3.81
C LEU A 311 25.84 14.73 3.63
N PRO A 312 25.05 14.93 4.69
CA PRO A 312 23.62 15.00 4.50
C PRO A 312 23.20 16.24 3.68
N ARG A 313 23.87 17.38 3.86
CA ARG A 313 23.65 18.58 3.03
C ARG A 313 24.07 18.34 1.58
N ALA A 314 25.18 17.67 1.33
CA ALA A 314 25.59 17.28 -0.02
C ALA A 314 24.49 16.47 -0.72
N VAL A 315 23.85 15.52 -0.02
CA VAL A 315 22.69 14.77 -0.54
C VAL A 315 21.49 15.69 -0.81
N ALA A 316 21.13 16.56 0.13
CA ALA A 316 19.98 17.46 -0.01
C ALA A 316 20.13 18.47 -1.16
N TYR A 317 21.32 19.02 -1.37
CA TYR A 317 21.61 19.95 -2.45
C TYR A 317 21.72 19.24 -3.81
N SER A 318 22.31 18.03 -3.85
CA SER A 318 22.36 17.21 -5.06
C SER A 318 20.97 16.81 -5.55
N THR A 319 20.10 16.37 -4.62
CA THR A 319 18.70 16.02 -4.94
C THR A 319 17.91 17.24 -5.40
N THR A 320 18.12 18.41 -4.78
CA THR A 320 17.49 19.67 -5.21
C THR A 320 17.91 20.08 -6.64
N MET A 321 19.16 19.86 -7.03
CA MET A 321 19.62 20.12 -8.41
C MET A 321 18.93 19.19 -9.41
N LEU A 322 18.76 17.90 -9.09
CA LEU A 322 18.03 16.95 -9.92
C LEU A 322 16.54 17.32 -10.05
N ASP A 323 15.89 17.65 -8.92
CA ASP A 323 14.51 18.11 -8.89
C ASP A 323 14.34 19.37 -9.75
N TYR A 324 15.30 20.30 -9.68
CA TYR A 324 15.30 21.50 -10.51
C TYR A 324 15.45 21.18 -12.00
N PHE A 325 16.33 20.25 -12.39
CA PHE A 325 16.50 19.87 -13.80
C PHE A 325 15.18 19.34 -14.39
N PHE A 326 14.46 18.47 -13.67
CA PHE A 326 13.21 17.85 -14.13
C PHE A 326 11.93 18.54 -13.62
N ARG A 327 12.02 19.80 -13.15
CA ARG A 327 10.88 20.52 -12.55
C ARG A 327 9.74 20.84 -13.51
N GLY A 328 10.03 20.94 -14.80
CA GLY A 328 9.03 21.20 -15.83
C GLY A 328 8.16 19.96 -16.07
N ARG A 329 6.84 20.12 -15.97
CA ARG A 329 5.86 19.03 -16.07
C ARG A 329 4.65 19.47 -16.92
N LEU A 330 4.24 18.59 -17.82
CA LEU A 330 3.02 18.72 -18.60
C LEU A 330 2.02 17.64 -18.17
N ASP A 331 0.81 18.06 -17.80
CA ASP A 331 -0.32 17.16 -17.59
C ASP A 331 -1.27 17.30 -18.77
N VAL A 332 -0.93 16.60 -19.85
CA VAL A 332 -1.56 16.74 -21.16
C VAL A 332 -1.73 15.37 -21.81
N ASP A 333 -2.74 15.27 -22.68
CA ASP A 333 -3.05 14.10 -23.50
C ASP A 333 -3.26 14.49 -24.98
N LEU A 334 -3.30 13.48 -25.86
CA LEU A 334 -3.44 13.64 -27.30
C LEU A 334 -4.88 13.37 -27.74
N PHE A 335 -5.47 14.35 -28.43
CA PHE A 335 -6.86 14.30 -28.89
C PHE A 335 -6.95 14.51 -30.39
N ALA A 336 -7.81 13.73 -31.05
CA ALA A 336 -8.16 13.93 -32.45
C ALA A 336 -8.97 15.22 -32.61
N ASP A 337 -8.90 15.78 -33.80
CA ASP A 337 -9.85 16.80 -34.23
C ASP A 337 -11.22 16.13 -34.53
N PRO A 338 -12.34 16.71 -34.07
CA PRO A 338 -13.66 16.14 -34.33
C PRO A 338 -14.04 16.08 -35.81
N ASP A 339 -13.52 17.01 -36.61
CA ASP A 339 -13.88 17.14 -38.03
C ASP A 339 -12.92 16.35 -38.93
N ASP A 340 -11.64 16.23 -38.56
CA ASP A 340 -10.64 15.41 -39.25
C ASP A 340 -9.80 14.57 -38.26
N PRO A 341 -10.14 13.28 -38.04
CA PRO A 341 -9.40 12.40 -37.14
C PRO A 341 -7.92 12.19 -37.49
N ALA A 342 -7.48 12.55 -38.70
CA ALA A 342 -6.06 12.53 -39.08
C ALA A 342 -5.27 13.72 -38.50
N LEU A 343 -5.97 14.74 -37.98
CA LEU A 343 -5.38 15.85 -37.25
C LEU A 343 -5.50 15.59 -35.75
N VAL A 344 -4.41 15.86 -35.04
CA VAL A 344 -4.32 15.69 -33.58
C VAL A 344 -3.75 16.94 -32.94
N ARG A 345 -4.11 17.17 -31.68
CA ARG A 345 -3.49 18.21 -30.85
C ARG A 345 -3.36 17.72 -29.42
N VAL A 346 -2.36 18.25 -28.73
CA VAL A 346 -2.17 18.04 -27.30
C VAL A 346 -3.01 19.06 -26.53
N ARG A 347 -3.73 18.59 -25.51
CA ARG A 347 -4.54 19.43 -24.61
C ARG A 347 -4.37 18.97 -23.17
N GLY A 348 -4.45 19.90 -22.23
CA GLY A 348 -4.39 19.62 -20.79
C GLY A 348 -3.96 20.87 -20.03
N THR A 349 -3.09 20.74 -19.04
CA THR A 349 -2.63 21.86 -18.21
C THR A 349 -1.11 21.86 -17.98
N ASN A 350 -0.58 23.03 -17.59
CA ASN A 350 0.77 23.14 -17.07
C ASN A 350 0.81 22.62 -15.62
N ALA A 351 1.50 21.51 -15.39
CA ALA A 351 1.70 20.91 -14.08
C ALA A 351 2.99 21.37 -13.39
N SER A 352 3.78 22.21 -14.05
CA SER A 352 4.94 22.88 -13.45
C SER A 352 4.48 23.96 -12.47
N GLU A 353 5.25 24.20 -11.42
CA GLU A 353 5.05 25.35 -10.52
C GLU A 353 5.27 26.69 -11.25
N GLU A 354 6.18 26.70 -12.22
CA GLU A 354 6.57 27.89 -12.98
C GLU A 354 5.76 28.06 -14.28
N LEU A 355 5.71 29.31 -14.76
CA LEU A 355 5.10 29.69 -16.04
C LEU A 355 5.86 29.03 -17.21
N LEU A 356 5.14 28.32 -18.09
CA LEU A 356 5.62 28.10 -19.45
C LEU A 356 5.58 29.45 -20.15
N ASP A 357 6.73 30.02 -20.51
CA ASP A 357 6.82 31.41 -20.97
C ASP A 357 7.27 31.48 -22.43
N ALA A 358 6.31 31.68 -23.34
CA ALA A 358 6.52 31.84 -24.79
C ALA A 358 7.42 30.76 -25.42
N GLY A 359 7.31 29.51 -24.96
CA GLY A 359 8.08 28.39 -25.49
C GLY A 359 7.39 27.72 -26.66
N THR A 360 8.12 26.92 -27.43
CA THR A 360 7.57 26.16 -28.55
C THR A 360 7.16 24.76 -28.11
N LEU A 361 5.95 24.31 -28.44
CA LEU A 361 5.49 22.93 -28.25
C LEU A 361 5.44 22.19 -29.59
N ARG A 362 6.31 21.18 -29.74
CA ARG A 362 6.36 20.31 -30.94
C ARG A 362 5.96 18.88 -30.59
N LEU A 363 5.38 18.19 -31.57
CA LEU A 363 5.02 16.77 -31.44
C LEU A 363 5.93 15.93 -32.34
N TYR A 364 6.34 14.78 -31.82
CA TYR A 364 7.13 13.78 -32.55
C TYR A 364 6.43 12.44 -32.43
N ALA A 365 6.30 11.69 -33.51
CA ALA A 365 5.74 10.34 -33.48
C ALA A 365 6.85 9.30 -33.71
N ASP A 366 6.75 8.19 -32.98
CA ASP A 366 7.57 7.02 -33.23
C ASP A 366 6.80 6.04 -34.11
N ASP A 367 7.45 5.57 -35.16
CA ASP A 367 6.96 4.47 -35.98
C ASP A 367 7.18 3.10 -35.29
N PRO A 368 6.60 2.00 -35.81
CA PRO A 368 6.77 0.67 -35.23
C PRO A 368 8.21 0.15 -35.21
N ALA A 369 9.11 0.73 -36.03
CA ALA A 369 10.55 0.42 -36.00
C ALA A 369 11.30 1.24 -34.92
N GLY A 370 10.59 2.10 -34.18
CA GLY A 370 11.12 2.96 -33.14
C GLY A 370 11.81 4.23 -33.66
N ALA A 371 11.64 4.58 -34.94
CA ALA A 371 12.19 5.81 -35.49
C ALA A 371 11.26 7.00 -35.18
N ARG A 372 11.83 8.06 -34.61
CA ARG A 372 11.14 9.28 -34.21
C ARG A 372 11.13 10.29 -35.35
N THR A 373 9.97 10.81 -35.69
CA THR A 373 9.80 11.81 -36.74
C THR A 373 8.95 12.98 -36.22
N PRO A 374 9.35 14.25 -36.44
CA PRO A 374 8.51 15.38 -36.09
C PRO A 374 7.20 15.34 -36.88
N LEU A 375 6.07 15.58 -36.20
CA LEU A 375 4.78 15.71 -36.87
C LEU A 375 4.68 17.08 -37.55
N THR A 376 4.09 17.10 -38.75
CA THR A 376 3.90 18.33 -39.52
C THR A 376 2.69 19.11 -38.98
N PRO A 377 2.83 20.40 -38.65
CA PRO A 377 1.68 21.24 -38.31
C PRO A 377 0.65 21.26 -39.45
N ALA A 378 -0.64 21.35 -39.12
CA ALA A 378 -1.73 21.39 -40.10
C ALA A 378 -1.63 22.61 -41.04
N SER A 379 -0.98 23.70 -40.59
CA SER A 379 -0.67 24.89 -41.39
C SER A 379 0.81 25.27 -41.25
N PRO A 380 1.50 25.67 -42.33
CA PRO A 380 2.86 26.23 -42.26
C PRO A 380 2.99 27.49 -41.39
N THR A 381 1.88 28.19 -41.15
CA THR A 381 1.80 29.40 -40.31
C THR A 381 1.21 29.11 -38.91
N ALA A 382 1.09 27.84 -38.52
CA ALA A 382 0.58 27.48 -37.21
C ALA A 382 1.45 28.08 -36.09
N ASP A 383 0.81 28.74 -35.12
CA ASP A 383 1.49 29.21 -33.93
C ASP A 383 1.79 28.02 -33.01
N LEU A 384 3.07 27.76 -32.78
CA LEU A 384 3.55 26.68 -31.92
C LEU A 384 3.86 27.18 -30.50
N THR A 385 3.64 28.47 -30.24
CA THR A 385 3.96 29.12 -28.97
C THR A 385 2.97 28.72 -27.89
N VAL A 386 3.47 28.37 -26.72
CA VAL A 386 2.67 28.03 -25.53
C VAL A 386 3.11 28.91 -24.37
N THR A 387 2.12 29.59 -23.78
CA THR A 387 2.24 30.33 -22.53
C THR A 387 1.15 29.88 -21.55
N ALA A 388 1.54 29.31 -20.41
CA ALA A 388 0.58 28.77 -19.44
C ALA A 388 1.13 28.81 -18.01
N ALA A 389 0.45 29.52 -17.11
CA ALA A 389 0.74 29.48 -15.68
C ALA A 389 0.33 28.12 -15.07
N LYS A 390 0.76 27.83 -13.83
CA LYS A 390 0.39 26.60 -13.12
C LYS A 390 -1.12 26.35 -13.16
N GLY A 391 -1.51 25.13 -13.55
CA GLY A 391 -2.90 24.68 -13.66
C GLY A 391 -3.70 25.34 -14.79
N LYS A 392 -3.07 26.20 -15.63
CA LYS A 392 -3.75 26.80 -16.78
C LYS A 392 -3.66 25.91 -18.02
N PRO A 393 -4.62 26.06 -18.96
CA PRO A 393 -4.68 25.21 -20.13
C PRO A 393 -3.41 25.28 -20.99
N VAL A 394 -2.96 24.13 -21.46
CA VAL A 394 -1.95 23.96 -22.50
C VAL A 394 -2.65 23.34 -23.70
N VAL A 395 -2.62 24.03 -24.83
CA VAL A 395 -3.22 23.56 -26.09
C VAL A 395 -2.21 23.77 -27.19
N SER A 396 -1.84 22.70 -27.89
CA SER A 396 -0.95 22.80 -29.06
C SER A 396 -1.72 23.22 -30.31
N ALA A 397 -0.99 23.66 -31.34
CA ALA A 397 -1.50 23.64 -32.71
C ALA A 397 -1.98 22.24 -33.12
N LEU A 398 -2.73 22.17 -34.22
CA LEU A 398 -3.06 20.91 -34.88
C LEU A 398 -1.86 20.39 -35.66
N PHE A 399 -1.63 19.09 -35.57
CA PHE A 399 -0.58 18.35 -36.27
C PHE A 399 -1.20 17.19 -37.04
N ARG A 400 -0.63 16.84 -38.19
CA ARG A 400 -1.04 15.66 -38.95
C ARG A 400 -0.41 14.42 -38.34
N MET A 401 -1.24 13.47 -37.91
CA MET A 401 -0.83 12.21 -37.31
C MET A 401 -0.30 11.25 -38.38
N THR A 402 0.69 10.42 -38.03
CA THR A 402 1.09 9.29 -38.86
C THR A 402 0.23 8.06 -38.53
N PRO A 403 -0.32 7.33 -39.51
CA PRO A 403 -1.24 6.21 -39.25
C PRO A 403 -0.66 5.11 -38.35
N ASP A 404 0.66 4.90 -38.43
CA ASP A 404 1.37 3.86 -37.68
C ASP A 404 2.00 4.38 -36.37
N ALA A 405 1.66 5.59 -35.92
CA ALA A 405 2.18 6.13 -34.66
C ALA A 405 1.66 5.30 -33.48
N GLU A 406 2.57 4.80 -32.65
CA GLU A 406 2.22 4.10 -31.41
C GLU A 406 2.58 4.92 -30.16
N ARG A 407 3.46 5.90 -30.35
CA ARG A 407 3.95 6.81 -29.32
C ARG A 407 4.11 8.18 -29.93
N VAL A 408 3.61 9.20 -29.23
CA VAL A 408 3.86 10.61 -29.54
C VAL A 408 4.60 11.24 -28.37
N VAL A 409 5.60 12.06 -28.64
CA VAL A 409 6.32 12.83 -27.63
C VAL A 409 6.02 14.30 -27.86
N ALA A 410 5.37 14.91 -26.88
CA ALA A 410 5.21 16.36 -26.80
C ALA A 410 6.49 16.94 -26.18
N VAL A 411 7.16 17.84 -26.88
CA VAL A 411 8.40 18.47 -26.46
C VAL A 411 8.18 19.97 -26.39
N TYR A 412 8.15 20.49 -25.18
CA TYR A 412 8.23 21.92 -24.92
C TYR A 412 9.70 22.33 -24.85
N GLN A 413 10.05 23.39 -25.57
CA GLN A 413 11.35 24.03 -25.54
C GLN A 413 11.13 25.54 -25.37
N GLY A 414 11.63 26.12 -24.29
CA GLY A 414 11.36 27.53 -24.02
C GLY A 414 11.87 28.01 -22.68
N LYS A 415 11.28 29.11 -22.22
CA LYS A 415 11.65 29.71 -20.94
C LYS A 415 10.85 29.10 -19.80
N LEU A 416 11.55 28.66 -18.76
CA LEU A 416 10.98 28.20 -17.50
C LEU A 416 11.81 28.82 -16.36
N GLY A 417 11.22 29.76 -15.62
CA GLY A 417 11.98 30.59 -14.70
C GLY A 417 13.02 31.43 -15.42
N GLU A 418 14.29 31.33 -14.99
CA GLU A 418 15.41 32.06 -15.60
C GLU A 418 16.14 31.28 -16.71
N GLU A 419 15.84 29.99 -16.88
CA GLU A 419 16.36 29.22 -18.02
C GLU A 419 15.61 29.61 -19.28
N LYS A 420 16.27 30.32 -20.20
CA LYS A 420 15.69 30.76 -21.47
C LYS A 420 16.59 30.39 -22.65
N PRO A 421 16.03 30.09 -23.84
CA PRO A 421 16.82 29.82 -25.03
C PRO A 421 17.71 31.02 -25.40
N ASP A 422 18.90 30.75 -25.93
CA ASP A 422 19.79 31.79 -26.45
C ASP A 422 19.57 32.00 -27.96
N GLN A 423 20.02 33.15 -28.48
CA GLN A 423 19.90 33.46 -29.91
C GLN A 423 20.85 32.64 -30.78
N ALA A 424 21.97 32.18 -30.21
CA ALA A 424 22.97 31.38 -30.92
C ALA A 424 22.55 29.91 -31.07
N GLY A 425 21.49 29.47 -30.37
CA GLY A 425 21.01 28.09 -30.39
C GLY A 425 21.91 27.11 -29.65
N THR A 426 22.82 27.61 -28.80
CA THR A 426 23.73 26.78 -28.00
C THR A 426 23.09 26.33 -26.69
N PHE A 427 22.04 27.04 -26.25
CA PHE A 427 21.25 26.68 -25.09
C PHE A 427 19.78 26.59 -25.47
N PRO A 428 19.16 25.39 -25.43
CA PRO A 428 17.75 25.24 -25.81
C PRO A 428 16.77 25.84 -24.79
N GLY A 429 17.25 26.37 -23.67
CA GLY A 429 16.39 26.73 -22.53
C GLY A 429 15.95 25.50 -21.74
N ALA A 430 14.80 25.62 -21.08
CA ALA A 430 14.17 24.48 -20.42
C ALA A 430 13.51 23.55 -21.45
N VAL A 431 13.63 22.26 -21.21
CA VAL A 431 13.08 21.20 -22.07
C VAL A 431 12.15 20.33 -21.24
N ILE A 432 10.91 20.16 -21.70
CA ILE A 432 9.93 19.27 -21.06
C ILE A 432 9.47 18.27 -22.10
N GLY A 433 9.77 16.99 -21.87
CA GLY A 433 9.29 15.88 -22.68
C GLY A 433 8.13 15.18 -21.99
N LYS A 434 6.99 15.04 -22.69
CA LYS A 434 5.86 14.20 -22.28
C LYS A 434 5.65 13.12 -23.34
N VAL A 435 5.82 11.88 -22.94
CA VAL A 435 5.48 10.71 -23.76
C VAL A 435 3.98 10.43 -23.63
N LEU A 436 3.30 10.33 -24.76
CA LEU A 436 1.87 10.05 -24.94
C LEU A 436 1.75 8.75 -25.74
N GLY A 437 0.91 7.81 -25.27
CA GLY A 437 0.90 6.46 -25.80
C GLY A 437 2.15 5.67 -25.41
N GLY A 438 2.69 4.84 -26.30
CA GLY A 438 3.82 3.96 -26.00
C GLY A 438 3.43 2.71 -25.21
N VAL A 439 2.14 2.39 -25.18
CA VAL A 439 1.54 1.20 -24.58
C VAL A 439 0.63 0.61 -25.63
N ARG A 440 0.62 -0.70 -25.84
CA ARG A 440 -0.40 -1.40 -26.61
C ARG A 440 -1.30 -2.18 -25.66
N VAL A 441 -2.51 -2.47 -26.10
CA VAL A 441 -3.35 -3.48 -25.47
C VAL A 441 -3.21 -4.78 -26.24
N GLU A 442 -3.20 -5.88 -25.51
CA GLU A 442 -3.39 -7.23 -26.04
C GLU A 442 -4.56 -7.88 -25.32
N GLU A 443 -5.16 -8.86 -25.96
CA GLU A 443 -6.27 -9.61 -25.40
C GLU A 443 -6.07 -11.11 -25.61
N ILE A 444 -6.37 -11.88 -24.56
CA ILE A 444 -6.61 -13.31 -24.66
C ILE A 444 -8.11 -13.55 -24.61
N PHE A 445 -8.67 -14.24 -25.60
CA PHE A 445 -10.09 -14.55 -25.65
C PHE A 445 -10.35 -15.93 -26.24
N GLY A 446 -11.50 -16.51 -25.90
CA GLY A 446 -12.00 -17.75 -26.51
C GLY A 446 -12.99 -17.42 -27.63
N ASP A 447 -12.83 -18.01 -28.81
CA ASP A 447 -13.76 -17.84 -29.94
C ASP A 447 -14.93 -18.85 -29.93
N GLY A 448 -15.10 -19.57 -28.82
CA GLY A 448 -16.04 -20.70 -28.69
C GLY A 448 -15.44 -22.06 -29.07
N LYS A 449 -14.22 -22.11 -29.63
CA LYS A 449 -13.48 -23.35 -29.93
C LYS A 449 -12.05 -23.31 -29.41
N LEU A 450 -11.32 -22.25 -29.74
CA LEU A 450 -9.91 -22.04 -29.47
C LEU A 450 -9.69 -20.77 -28.65
N TRP A 451 -8.66 -20.81 -27.80
CA TRP A 451 -8.09 -19.62 -27.21
C TRP A 451 -7.17 -18.93 -28.21
N LYS A 452 -7.25 -17.60 -28.27
CA LYS A 452 -6.51 -16.76 -29.23
C LYS A 452 -5.84 -15.59 -28.52
N LEU A 453 -4.72 -15.14 -29.07
CA LEU A 453 -4.08 -13.87 -28.74
C LEU A 453 -4.43 -12.84 -29.81
N ARG A 454 -4.99 -11.71 -29.39
CA ARG A 454 -5.28 -10.57 -30.25
C ARG A 454 -4.38 -9.40 -29.93
N THR A 455 -3.83 -8.83 -30.98
CA THR A 455 -3.00 -7.62 -30.96
C THR A 455 -3.57 -6.60 -31.95
N PRO A 456 -3.05 -5.37 -32.01
CA PRO A 456 -3.35 -4.45 -33.10
C PRO A 456 -2.94 -4.96 -34.49
N LYS A 457 -2.03 -5.94 -34.58
CA LYS A 457 -1.51 -6.47 -35.86
C LYS A 457 -2.26 -7.69 -36.37
N GLY A 458 -2.99 -8.40 -35.52
CA GLY A 458 -3.71 -9.60 -35.93
C GLY A 458 -4.30 -10.39 -34.77
N VAL A 459 -4.96 -11.49 -35.14
CA VAL A 459 -5.51 -12.49 -34.24
C VAL A 459 -4.77 -13.79 -34.51
N TYR A 460 -4.22 -14.40 -33.46
CA TYR A 460 -3.37 -15.58 -33.54
C TYR A 460 -3.93 -16.73 -32.72
N ASP A 461 -3.91 -17.93 -33.29
CA ASP A 461 -4.30 -19.15 -32.58
C ASP A 461 -3.22 -19.54 -31.57
N LEU A 462 -3.64 -19.97 -30.38
CA LEU A 462 -2.74 -20.50 -29.37
C LEU A 462 -2.63 -22.02 -29.50
N VAL A 463 -1.39 -22.51 -29.58
CA VAL A 463 -1.06 -23.94 -29.56
C VAL A 463 -0.06 -24.21 -28.43
N ASP A 464 -0.12 -25.41 -27.84
CA ASP A 464 0.84 -25.83 -26.82
C ASP A 464 2.20 -26.21 -27.44
N GLU A 465 3.17 -26.61 -26.61
CA GLU A 465 4.53 -26.91 -27.07
C GLU A 465 4.61 -28.10 -28.05
N ALA A 466 3.56 -28.92 -28.12
CA ALA A 466 3.45 -30.04 -29.06
C ALA A 466 2.71 -29.65 -30.35
N GLY A 467 2.35 -28.37 -30.51
CA GLY A 467 1.55 -27.86 -31.62
C GLY A 467 0.07 -28.24 -31.53
N LYS A 468 -0.43 -28.70 -30.36
CA LYS A 468 -1.84 -29.03 -30.19
C LYS A 468 -2.63 -27.76 -29.85
N PRO A 469 -3.83 -27.55 -30.42
CA PRO A 469 -4.63 -26.37 -30.13
C PRO A 469 -5.00 -26.22 -28.65
N VAL A 470 -4.90 -25.00 -28.12
CA VAL A 470 -5.40 -24.63 -26.80
C VAL A 470 -6.92 -24.39 -26.92
N THR A 471 -7.72 -25.38 -26.56
CA THR A 471 -9.18 -25.34 -26.77
C THR A 471 -9.94 -24.84 -25.55
N VAL A 472 -11.10 -24.22 -25.76
CA VAL A 472 -12.01 -23.80 -24.67
C VAL A 472 -12.62 -24.98 -23.92
N ALA A 473 -12.66 -26.16 -24.55
CA ALA A 473 -13.10 -27.39 -23.90
C ALA A 473 -12.06 -27.96 -22.91
N ARG A 474 -10.76 -27.72 -23.18
CA ARG A 474 -9.67 -28.14 -22.29
C ARG A 474 -9.42 -27.13 -21.18
N PHE A 475 -9.48 -25.84 -21.50
CA PHE A 475 -9.21 -24.75 -20.56
C PHE A 475 -10.40 -23.81 -20.44
N GLU A 476 -10.95 -23.66 -19.24
CA GLU A 476 -12.04 -22.71 -18.94
C GLU A 476 -11.53 -21.28 -18.81
N VAL A 477 -10.28 -21.12 -18.38
CA VAL A 477 -9.64 -19.83 -18.18
C VAL A 477 -8.27 -19.86 -18.85
N VAL A 478 -8.00 -18.88 -19.71
CA VAL A 478 -6.64 -18.53 -20.15
C VAL A 478 -6.52 -17.02 -20.05
N LYS A 479 -5.55 -16.53 -19.28
CA LYS A 479 -5.37 -15.09 -19.01
C LYS A 479 -3.91 -14.74 -18.77
N PHE A 480 -3.58 -13.45 -18.76
CA PHE A 480 -2.24 -12.95 -18.45
C PHE A 480 -1.86 -13.11 -16.98
N GLY A 481 -0.56 -13.33 -16.73
CA GLY A 481 0.05 -13.30 -15.40
C GLY A 481 0.76 -11.97 -15.09
N ASP A 482 1.79 -12.03 -14.24
CA ASP A 482 2.54 -10.85 -13.77
C ASP A 482 3.62 -10.32 -14.75
N ASP A 483 3.83 -11.02 -15.85
CA ASP A 483 4.74 -10.60 -16.90
C ASP A 483 3.96 -10.49 -18.21
N ARG A 484 4.40 -9.55 -19.06
CA ARG A 484 3.82 -9.28 -20.39
C ARG A 484 3.88 -10.48 -21.33
N ASP A 485 4.73 -11.45 -21.00
CA ASP A 485 4.97 -12.65 -21.80
C ASP A 485 4.45 -13.92 -21.10
N LEU A 486 3.75 -13.82 -19.96
CA LEU A 486 3.27 -14.97 -19.20
C LEU A 486 1.75 -15.09 -19.24
N LEU A 487 1.28 -16.31 -19.46
CA LEU A 487 -0.12 -16.70 -19.40
C LEU A 487 -0.32 -17.79 -18.33
N VAL A 488 -1.48 -17.78 -17.70
CA VAL A 488 -1.98 -18.87 -16.87
C VAL A 488 -3.21 -19.48 -17.55
N ALA A 489 -3.27 -20.81 -17.59
CA ALA A 489 -4.37 -21.58 -18.12
C ALA A 489 -4.90 -22.55 -17.04
N ARG A 490 -6.22 -22.63 -16.86
CA ARG A 490 -6.87 -23.53 -15.89
C ARG A 490 -7.87 -24.44 -16.59
N THR A 491 -7.80 -25.73 -16.30
CA THR A 491 -8.78 -26.72 -16.78
C THR A 491 -10.04 -26.73 -15.91
N PRO A 492 -11.17 -27.30 -16.37
CA PRO A 492 -12.33 -27.54 -15.52
C PRO A 492 -12.02 -28.34 -14.26
N PHE A 493 -12.87 -28.16 -13.24
CA PHE A 493 -12.88 -28.98 -12.03
C PHE A 493 -13.70 -30.26 -12.26
N GLY A 494 -13.26 -31.42 -11.73
CA GLY A 494 -14.04 -32.66 -11.83
C GLY A 494 -13.46 -33.89 -11.13
N ALA A 495 -14.27 -34.94 -11.00
CA ALA A 495 -13.99 -36.27 -10.38
C ALA A 495 -12.62 -36.80 -10.81
N SER A 496 -11.64 -36.85 -9.90
CA SER A 496 -10.23 -37.08 -10.26
C SER A 496 -10.04 -38.50 -10.77
N ASP A 497 -9.56 -38.58 -12.01
CA ASP A 497 -8.85 -39.68 -12.68
C ASP A 497 -8.51 -39.25 -14.13
N ASP A 498 -9.16 -38.19 -14.64
CA ASP A 498 -8.80 -37.55 -15.91
C ASP A 498 -7.57 -36.63 -15.73
N GLU A 499 -6.50 -36.93 -16.46
CA GLU A 499 -5.27 -36.12 -16.52
C GLU A 499 -5.50 -34.70 -17.06
N ASN A 500 -6.64 -34.45 -17.71
CA ASN A 500 -7.00 -33.16 -18.29
C ASN A 500 -7.83 -32.26 -17.35
N LEU A 501 -8.11 -32.69 -16.12
CA LEU A 501 -8.90 -31.92 -15.14
C LEU A 501 -8.08 -31.46 -13.94
N ASN A 502 -8.58 -30.41 -13.27
CA ASN A 502 -8.00 -29.83 -12.05
C ASN A 502 -6.52 -29.41 -12.18
N ARG A 503 -6.11 -28.90 -13.35
CA ARG A 503 -4.74 -28.42 -13.64
C ARG A 503 -4.71 -26.91 -13.79
N VAL A 504 -3.61 -26.31 -13.32
CA VAL A 504 -3.20 -24.95 -13.64
C VAL A 504 -1.85 -25.03 -14.34
N ILE A 505 -1.73 -24.39 -15.50
CA ILE A 505 -0.53 -24.43 -16.34
C ILE A 505 -0.09 -23.00 -16.62
N ALA A 506 1.19 -22.71 -16.39
CA ALA A 506 1.81 -21.47 -16.80
C ALA A 506 2.47 -21.65 -18.18
N TYR A 507 2.22 -20.71 -19.08
CA TYR A 507 2.83 -20.65 -20.39
C TYR A 507 3.57 -19.33 -20.58
N ARG A 508 4.58 -19.35 -21.44
CA ARG A 508 5.27 -18.17 -21.95
C ARG A 508 4.91 -17.97 -23.42
N VAL A 509 4.63 -16.72 -23.79
CA VAL A 509 4.45 -16.27 -25.17
C VAL A 509 5.81 -15.89 -25.76
N PRO A 510 6.32 -16.60 -26.77
CA PRO A 510 7.60 -16.26 -27.38
C PRO A 510 7.51 -14.91 -28.12
N ARG A 511 8.50 -14.04 -27.89
CA ARG A 511 8.61 -12.72 -28.53
C ARG A 511 10.03 -12.43 -29.05
N PRO A 512 10.21 -11.56 -30.06
CA PRO A 512 11.51 -11.21 -30.64
C PRO A 512 12.60 -10.78 -29.64
N ALA A 513 12.22 -10.11 -28.55
CA ALA A 513 13.14 -9.70 -27.49
C ALA A 513 13.78 -10.90 -26.74
N ASN A 514 13.07 -12.04 -26.72
CA ASN A 514 13.49 -13.29 -26.11
C ASN A 514 14.03 -14.28 -27.17
N ALA A 515 13.82 -13.99 -28.47
CA ALA A 515 14.35 -14.78 -29.58
C ALA A 515 15.84 -14.53 -29.78
N VAL A 516 16.59 -15.58 -30.11
CA VAL A 516 18.02 -15.49 -30.38
C VAL A 516 18.28 -15.90 -31.84
N PRO A 517 18.82 -15.01 -32.70
CA PRO A 517 19.20 -13.61 -32.44
C PRO A 517 17.97 -12.68 -32.46
N PRO A 518 17.91 -11.61 -31.63
CA PRO A 518 16.73 -10.75 -31.52
C PRO A 518 16.54 -9.91 -32.79
N PRO A 519 15.52 -10.16 -33.61
CA PRO A 519 15.24 -9.36 -34.79
C PRO A 519 14.21 -8.29 -34.41
N SER A 520 14.66 -7.04 -34.34
CA SER A 520 13.84 -5.83 -34.18
C SER A 520 13.16 -5.58 -32.82
N GLY A 521 12.88 -4.30 -32.55
CA GLY A 521 12.15 -3.82 -31.38
C GLY A 521 10.63 -3.99 -31.47
N SER A 522 10.15 -5.08 -32.09
CA SER A 522 8.73 -5.42 -32.07
C SER A 522 8.34 -6.12 -30.76
N VAL A 523 7.12 -5.87 -30.31
CA VAL A 523 6.49 -6.58 -29.19
C VAL A 523 5.49 -7.63 -29.67
N ASP A 524 5.32 -7.84 -30.98
CA ASP A 524 4.39 -8.86 -31.49
C ASP A 524 4.91 -10.28 -31.22
N PRO A 525 4.02 -11.28 -31.04
CA PRO A 525 4.42 -12.66 -30.76
C PRO A 525 5.12 -13.32 -31.96
N VAL A 526 5.99 -14.29 -31.70
CA VAL A 526 6.57 -15.14 -32.75
C VAL A 526 5.52 -16.16 -33.19
N THR A 527 5.29 -16.26 -34.49
CA THR A 527 4.35 -17.22 -35.09
C THR A 527 5.06 -18.28 -35.91
N ASP A 528 4.44 -19.46 -36.03
CA ASP A 528 4.85 -20.50 -36.97
C ASP A 528 4.43 -20.17 -38.43
N GLU A 529 4.71 -21.09 -39.35
CA GLU A 529 4.34 -20.97 -40.78
C GLU A 529 2.81 -20.87 -41.01
N LEU A 530 2.01 -21.35 -40.05
CA LEU A 530 0.55 -21.31 -40.07
C LEU A 530 -0.02 -20.05 -39.39
N GLY A 531 0.84 -19.18 -38.84
CA GLY A 531 0.43 -17.98 -38.12
C GLY A 531 -0.04 -18.23 -36.67
N SER A 532 0.25 -19.40 -36.10
CA SER A 532 -0.09 -19.77 -34.72
C SER A 532 1.05 -19.44 -33.75
N VAL A 533 0.72 -19.11 -32.51
CA VAL A 533 1.68 -18.84 -31.43
C VAL A 533 1.87 -20.11 -30.61
N HIS A 534 3.08 -20.65 -30.64
CA HIS A 534 3.47 -21.81 -29.84
C HIS A 534 3.83 -21.36 -28.42
N LEU A 535 3.02 -21.78 -27.46
CA LEU A 535 3.23 -21.48 -26.06
C LEU A 535 4.31 -22.39 -25.46
N GLU A 536 5.22 -21.81 -24.69
CA GLU A 536 6.26 -22.56 -23.98
C GLU A 536 5.79 -22.83 -22.54
N ARG A 537 5.60 -24.09 -22.16
CA ARG A 537 5.20 -24.43 -20.79
C ARG A 537 6.31 -24.07 -19.79
N VAL A 538 5.93 -23.31 -18.75
CA VAL A 538 6.81 -22.83 -17.69
C VAL A 538 6.67 -23.68 -16.43
N ALA A 539 5.43 -23.93 -16.00
CA ALA A 539 5.11 -24.67 -14.80
C ALA A 539 3.72 -25.31 -14.91
N GLU A 540 3.46 -26.34 -14.10
CA GLU A 540 2.17 -27.01 -14.01
C GLU A 540 1.92 -27.43 -12.55
N ALA A 541 0.69 -27.25 -12.08
CA ALA A 541 0.27 -27.67 -10.75
C ALA A 541 -1.13 -28.30 -10.79
N VAL A 542 -1.40 -29.13 -9.78
CA VAL A 542 -2.69 -29.78 -9.57
C VAL A 542 -3.44 -29.06 -8.46
N LEU A 543 -4.72 -28.78 -8.68
CA LEU A 543 -5.63 -28.28 -7.65
C LEU A 543 -6.56 -29.41 -7.15
N PRO A 544 -6.89 -29.46 -5.86
CA PRO A 544 -6.30 -28.67 -4.79
C PRO A 544 -5.01 -29.35 -4.25
N PRO A 545 -4.01 -28.58 -3.77
CA PRO A 545 -2.70 -29.10 -3.39
C PRO A 545 -2.62 -29.73 -1.99
N ALA A 546 -3.72 -29.77 -1.23
CA ALA A 546 -3.77 -30.23 0.17
C ALA A 546 -2.85 -29.44 1.12
N ILE A 547 -2.91 -28.10 1.05
CA ILE A 547 -2.11 -27.19 1.89
C ILE A 547 -2.94 -26.78 3.12
N PRO A 548 -2.43 -26.92 4.35
CA PRO A 548 -3.10 -26.40 5.55
C PRO A 548 -3.04 -24.87 5.59
N LEU A 549 -4.14 -24.22 5.95
CA LEU A 549 -4.29 -22.76 5.98
C LEU A 549 -4.31 -22.21 7.41
N THR A 550 -5.16 -22.76 8.27
CA THR A 550 -5.27 -22.39 9.70
C THR A 550 -5.94 -23.49 10.50
N GLN A 551 -5.77 -23.49 11.82
CA GLN A 551 -6.49 -24.36 12.75
C GLN A 551 -7.60 -23.59 13.46
N VAL A 552 -8.83 -24.11 13.43
CA VAL A 552 -9.96 -23.55 14.18
C VAL A 552 -10.14 -24.31 15.49
N GLN A 553 -10.26 -23.58 16.59
CA GLN A 553 -10.56 -24.12 17.93
C GLN A 553 -11.89 -23.59 18.42
N PHE A 554 -12.95 -24.38 18.27
CA PHE A 554 -14.30 -23.99 18.69
C PHE A 554 -14.60 -24.52 20.09
N ARG A 555 -15.00 -23.61 20.99
CA ARG A 555 -15.44 -23.89 22.35
C ARG A 555 -16.80 -23.24 22.59
N SER A 556 -17.80 -24.05 22.90
CA SER A 556 -19.14 -23.56 23.24
C SER A 556 -19.52 -24.05 24.63
N TYR A 557 -19.91 -23.10 25.49
CA TYR A 557 -20.25 -23.34 26.89
C TYR A 557 -21.72 -22.99 27.13
N ASP A 558 -22.51 -24.00 27.41
CA ASP A 558 -23.95 -23.93 27.68
C ASP A 558 -24.21 -24.53 29.08
N THR A 559 -25.39 -24.33 29.62
CA THR A 559 -25.85 -24.99 30.85
C THR A 559 -27.25 -25.55 30.68
N TRP A 560 -27.50 -26.69 31.28
CA TRP A 560 -28.81 -27.35 31.26
C TRP A 560 -29.37 -27.46 32.68
N GLU A 561 -30.58 -26.94 32.86
CA GLU A 561 -31.39 -27.08 34.06
C GLU A 561 -32.83 -27.33 33.63
N GLN A 562 -33.59 -28.13 34.39
CA GLN A 562 -35.02 -28.30 34.14
C GLN A 562 -35.81 -28.01 35.41
N ARG A 563 -36.82 -27.14 35.30
CA ARG A 563 -37.69 -26.76 36.42
C ARG A 563 -39.15 -27.00 36.10
N VAL A 564 -39.95 -27.26 37.12
CA VAL A 564 -41.40 -27.35 37.01
C VAL A 564 -42.07 -26.23 37.80
N MET A 565 -43.00 -25.53 37.15
CA MET A 565 -43.83 -24.55 37.83
C MET A 565 -45.04 -25.24 38.47
N ARG A 566 -45.23 -24.93 39.75
CA ARG A 566 -46.37 -25.40 40.54
C ARG A 566 -47.19 -24.22 41.02
N VAL A 567 -48.48 -24.26 40.71
CA VAL A 567 -49.45 -23.24 41.08
C VAL A 567 -50.51 -23.88 41.98
N THR A 568 -50.74 -23.31 43.15
CA THR A 568 -51.91 -23.66 43.96
C THR A 568 -52.94 -22.56 43.86
N GLY A 569 -54.22 -22.92 43.79
CA GLY A 569 -55.31 -21.96 43.81
C GLY A 569 -56.51 -22.46 44.60
N ALA A 570 -57.51 -21.60 44.73
CA ALA A 570 -58.80 -21.95 45.33
C ALA A 570 -59.92 -21.51 44.40
N MET A 571 -60.89 -22.40 44.20
CA MET A 571 -62.16 -22.14 43.53
C MET A 571 -63.24 -22.07 44.60
N THR A 572 -63.80 -20.88 44.80
CA THR A 572 -64.86 -20.64 45.76
C THR A 572 -66.20 -20.72 45.06
N TRP A 573 -67.06 -21.60 45.53
CA TRP A 573 -68.43 -21.75 45.05
C TRP A 573 -69.38 -21.21 46.08
N ILE A 574 -70.39 -20.48 45.63
CA ILE A 574 -71.50 -20.01 46.45
C ILE A 574 -72.78 -20.69 45.99
N TRP A 575 -73.73 -20.82 46.90
CA TRP A 575 -75.06 -21.26 46.56
C TRP A 575 -75.84 -20.11 45.93
N ASP A 576 -76.38 -20.32 44.73
CA ASP A 576 -77.26 -19.37 44.07
C ASP A 576 -78.71 -19.85 44.18
N ASP A 577 -79.52 -19.09 44.92
CA ASP A 577 -80.93 -19.37 45.18
C ASP A 577 -81.79 -19.29 43.91
N ILE A 578 -81.32 -18.65 42.82
CA ILE A 578 -82.08 -18.50 41.57
C ILE A 578 -82.00 -19.78 40.72
N CYS A 579 -80.84 -20.44 40.67
CA CYS A 579 -80.66 -21.70 39.92
C CYS A 579 -80.77 -22.95 40.78
N GLU A 580 -80.92 -22.82 42.11
CA GLU A 580 -80.80 -23.90 43.10
C GLU A 580 -79.51 -24.73 42.88
N CYS A 581 -78.41 -24.04 42.59
CA CYS A 581 -77.17 -24.66 42.17
C CYS A 581 -75.95 -23.94 42.74
N GLU A 582 -74.82 -24.66 42.86
CA GLU A 582 -73.55 -24.03 43.19
C GLU A 582 -72.97 -23.33 41.97
N ILE A 583 -72.72 -22.03 42.08
CA ILE A 583 -72.05 -21.24 41.04
C ILE A 583 -70.65 -20.84 41.50
N LEU A 584 -69.74 -20.67 40.54
CA LEU A 584 -68.37 -20.25 40.81
C LEU A 584 -68.35 -18.75 41.12
N ASP A 585 -68.02 -18.38 42.35
CA ASP A 585 -67.96 -16.99 42.80
C ASP A 585 -66.62 -16.34 42.46
N SER A 586 -65.52 -17.00 42.82
CA SER A 586 -64.18 -16.47 42.63
C SER A 586 -63.13 -17.56 42.47
N VAL A 587 -62.07 -17.24 41.73
CA VAL A 587 -60.88 -18.07 41.63
C VAL A 587 -59.68 -17.23 42.01
N THR A 588 -58.90 -17.75 42.95
CA THR A 588 -57.66 -17.11 43.41
C THR A 588 -56.48 -18.03 43.16
N TYR A 589 -55.38 -17.43 42.71
CA TYR A 589 -54.13 -18.13 42.48
C TYR A 589 -53.11 -17.64 43.50
N ALA A 590 -52.35 -18.56 44.08
CA ALA A 590 -51.16 -18.23 44.84
C ALA A 590 -49.98 -17.98 43.88
N PRO A 591 -48.95 -17.22 44.32
CA PRO A 591 -47.68 -17.15 43.58
C PRO A 591 -47.13 -18.56 43.31
N PRO A 592 -46.65 -18.83 42.08
CA PRO A 592 -46.09 -20.12 41.71
C PRO A 592 -44.79 -20.41 42.47
N THR A 593 -44.51 -21.70 42.68
CA THR A 593 -43.17 -22.21 43.05
C THR A 593 -42.50 -22.85 41.85
N PHE A 594 -41.17 -22.81 41.83
CA PHE A 594 -40.34 -23.39 40.76
C PHE A 594 -39.44 -24.45 41.36
N ASP A 595 -39.80 -25.71 41.15
CA ASP A 595 -39.06 -26.82 41.72
C ASP A 595 -38.07 -27.38 40.70
N VAL A 596 -36.84 -27.60 41.14
CA VAL A 596 -35.75 -28.09 40.30
C VAL A 596 -35.91 -29.61 40.12
N LEU A 597 -36.07 -30.05 38.88
CA LEU A 597 -36.12 -31.48 38.51
C LEU A 597 -34.75 -31.99 38.09
N VAL A 598 -34.03 -31.18 37.31
CA VAL A 598 -32.65 -31.43 36.92
C VAL A 598 -31.85 -30.24 37.43
N PRO A 599 -30.90 -30.42 38.36
CA PRO A 599 -30.04 -29.32 38.80
C PRO A 599 -29.18 -28.83 37.65
N GLN A 600 -28.86 -27.54 37.67
CA GLN A 600 -28.03 -26.92 36.63
C GLN A 600 -26.70 -27.66 36.49
N GLN A 601 -26.36 -28.03 35.25
CA GLN A 601 -25.09 -28.66 34.89
C GLN A 601 -24.52 -28.02 33.62
N ASN A 602 -23.20 -28.07 33.45
CA ASN A 602 -22.55 -27.56 32.25
C ASN A 602 -22.76 -28.52 31.08
N VAL A 603 -22.95 -27.96 29.89
CA VAL A 603 -23.01 -28.67 28.62
C VAL A 603 -21.96 -28.04 27.72
N ASP A 604 -20.77 -28.60 27.78
CA ASP A 604 -19.59 -28.03 27.12
C ASP A 604 -19.30 -28.79 25.82
N PHE A 605 -18.95 -28.03 24.79
CA PHE A 605 -18.72 -28.49 23.44
C PHE A 605 -17.33 -28.05 22.97
N ALA A 606 -16.56 -28.97 22.41
CA ALA A 606 -15.25 -28.71 21.82
C ALA A 606 -15.13 -29.36 20.45
N LEU A 607 -14.69 -28.58 19.46
CA LEU A 607 -14.41 -29.04 18.10
C LEU A 607 -13.13 -28.35 17.61
N ASP A 608 -12.11 -29.14 17.30
CA ASP A 608 -10.86 -28.68 16.72
C ASP A 608 -10.70 -29.31 15.33
N PHE A 609 -10.44 -28.48 14.32
CA PHE A 609 -10.19 -28.95 12.96
C PHE A 609 -9.24 -28.00 12.23
N GLU A 610 -8.61 -28.51 11.18
CA GLU A 610 -7.72 -27.74 10.31
C GLU A 610 -8.46 -27.41 9.02
N ILE A 611 -8.40 -26.14 8.61
CA ILE A 611 -8.83 -25.71 7.29
C ILE A 611 -7.71 -26.07 6.32
N VAL A 612 -7.99 -26.99 5.40
CA VAL A 612 -7.06 -27.48 4.39
C VAL A 612 -7.62 -27.18 3.01
N LEU A 613 -6.76 -26.76 2.09
CA LEU A 613 -7.09 -26.64 0.68
C LEU A 613 -7.19 -28.04 0.06
N ASP A 614 -8.26 -28.76 0.39
CA ASP A 614 -8.56 -30.12 -0.04
C ASP A 614 -9.82 -30.19 -0.91
N ARG A 615 -10.04 -31.33 -1.54
CA ARG A 615 -11.17 -31.51 -2.46
C ARG A 615 -12.53 -31.64 -1.77
N ALA A 616 -12.58 -32.26 -0.59
CA ALA A 616 -13.84 -32.57 0.09
C ALA A 616 -14.59 -31.30 0.53
N HIS A 617 -13.85 -30.21 0.73
CA HIS A 617 -14.37 -28.92 1.21
C HIS A 617 -14.35 -27.81 0.15
N GLY A 618 -13.90 -28.08 -1.09
CA GLY A 618 -13.81 -27.07 -2.14
C GLY A 618 -15.11 -26.91 -2.94
N LEU A 619 -15.71 -25.73 -2.90
CA LEU A 619 -16.94 -25.39 -3.64
C LEU A 619 -16.89 -25.67 -5.15
N PRO A 620 -15.76 -25.48 -5.86
CA PRO A 620 -15.70 -25.79 -7.28
C PRO A 620 -15.80 -27.29 -7.62
N PHE A 621 -15.67 -28.19 -6.64
CA PHE A 621 -15.68 -29.63 -6.87
C PHE A 621 -17.08 -30.24 -6.67
N PRO A 622 -17.49 -31.19 -7.53
CA PRO A 622 -18.81 -31.80 -7.44
C PRO A 622 -18.99 -32.73 -6.23
N GLU A 623 -17.90 -33.17 -5.58
CA GLU A 623 -17.94 -34.08 -4.42
C GLU A 623 -18.08 -33.36 -3.06
N VAL A 624 -18.31 -32.04 -3.07
CA VAL A 624 -18.36 -31.24 -1.84
C VAL A 624 -19.50 -31.66 -0.91
N LYS A 625 -19.20 -31.77 0.39
CA LYS A 625 -20.21 -32.06 1.42
C LYS A 625 -20.68 -30.75 2.06
N TRP A 626 -21.87 -30.29 1.70
CA TRP A 626 -22.51 -29.05 2.21
C TRP A 626 -22.75 -28.95 3.73
N ARG A 627 -22.29 -29.92 4.53
CA ARG A 627 -22.50 -30.02 5.98
C ARG A 627 -21.28 -30.61 6.68
N ASP A 628 -20.12 -30.02 6.39
CA ASP A 628 -18.86 -30.34 7.06
C ASP A 628 -18.27 -29.04 7.64
N ASN A 629 -17.34 -29.12 8.57
CA ASN A 629 -16.98 -27.99 9.45
C ASN A 629 -16.64 -26.67 8.74
N TYR A 630 -16.13 -26.72 7.52
CA TYR A 630 -15.78 -25.57 6.70
C TYR A 630 -15.92 -25.84 5.21
N MET A 631 -15.91 -24.77 4.42
CA MET A 631 -15.79 -24.80 2.97
C MET A 631 -14.78 -23.75 2.50
N TRP A 632 -14.26 -23.92 1.29
CA TRP A 632 -13.40 -22.93 0.64
C TRP A 632 -13.75 -22.76 -0.83
N ASP A 633 -13.43 -21.59 -1.39
CA ASP A 633 -13.54 -21.31 -2.82
C ASP A 633 -12.25 -20.74 -3.41
N LEU A 634 -12.12 -20.87 -4.73
CA LEU A 634 -11.03 -20.30 -5.51
C LEU A 634 -11.44 -18.93 -6.06
N ALA A 635 -10.84 -17.87 -5.53
CA ALA A 635 -11.07 -16.52 -6.03
C ALA A 635 -10.23 -16.21 -7.28
N ASP A 636 -8.96 -16.66 -7.32
CA ASP A 636 -8.12 -16.44 -8.50
C ASP A 636 -6.95 -17.42 -8.63
N VAL A 637 -6.44 -17.60 -9.87
CA VAL A 637 -5.15 -18.23 -10.18
C VAL A 637 -4.29 -17.34 -11.05
N THR A 638 -2.98 -17.33 -10.82
CA THR A 638 -2.03 -16.53 -11.63
C THR A 638 -0.64 -17.18 -11.69
N VAL A 639 0.25 -16.57 -12.47
CA VAL A 639 1.67 -16.88 -12.51
C VAL A 639 2.47 -15.62 -12.22
N ASP A 640 3.43 -15.71 -11.30
CA ASP A 640 4.31 -14.61 -10.95
C ASP A 640 5.45 -14.42 -11.98
N ARG A 641 6.24 -13.35 -11.85
CA ARG A 641 7.37 -13.09 -12.78
C ARG A 641 8.47 -14.16 -12.73
N ARG A 642 8.54 -14.99 -11.69
CA ARG A 642 9.49 -16.10 -11.54
C ARG A 642 8.97 -17.39 -12.17
N GLY A 643 7.69 -17.43 -12.57
CA GLY A 643 7.04 -18.60 -13.13
C GLY A 643 6.33 -19.48 -12.09
N HIS A 644 6.19 -19.01 -10.84
CA HIS A 644 5.48 -19.74 -9.79
C HIS A 644 3.97 -19.57 -9.97
N LEU A 645 3.23 -20.67 -9.85
CA LEU A 645 1.78 -20.68 -9.91
C LEU A 645 1.20 -20.32 -8.54
N LEU A 646 0.32 -19.32 -8.51
CA LEU A 646 -0.29 -18.83 -7.27
C LEU A 646 -1.81 -19.01 -7.33
N ALA A 647 -2.43 -19.23 -6.18
CA ALA A 647 -3.88 -19.17 -6.01
C ALA A 647 -4.28 -18.27 -4.84
N LEU A 648 -5.33 -17.48 -5.05
CA LEU A 648 -6.02 -16.74 -4.01
C LEU A 648 -7.31 -17.49 -3.67
N VAL A 649 -7.47 -17.85 -2.40
CA VAL A 649 -8.61 -18.63 -1.90
C VAL A 649 -9.20 -17.93 -0.69
N TYR A 650 -10.47 -18.20 -0.40
CA TYR A 650 -11.08 -17.83 0.87
C TYR A 650 -11.80 -19.04 1.47
N ALA A 651 -11.94 -19.05 2.79
CA ALA A 651 -12.59 -20.13 3.52
C ALA A 651 -13.53 -19.58 4.59
N PHE A 652 -14.61 -20.31 4.84
CA PHE A 652 -15.64 -19.97 5.82
C PHE A 652 -16.12 -21.23 6.56
N VAL A 653 -16.60 -21.06 7.79
CA VAL A 653 -17.17 -22.16 8.58
C VAL A 653 -18.61 -22.42 8.17
N THR A 654 -19.08 -23.67 8.27
CA THR A 654 -20.49 -24.00 7.95
C THR A 654 -21.21 -24.65 9.13
N THR A 655 -21.41 -25.97 9.13
CA THR A 655 -22.05 -26.71 10.23
C THR A 655 -21.00 -27.37 11.11
N ALA A 656 -21.05 -27.15 12.42
CA ALA A 656 -20.19 -27.81 13.39
C ALA A 656 -20.57 -29.30 13.52
N THR A 657 -19.73 -30.18 13.00
CA THR A 657 -19.87 -31.65 13.11
C THR A 657 -19.40 -32.17 14.48
N ILE A 658 -20.04 -31.68 15.54
CA ILE A 658 -19.68 -31.99 16.92
C ILE A 658 -20.50 -33.16 17.48
N THR A 659 -19.90 -33.93 18.39
CA THR A 659 -20.60 -35.01 19.10
C THR A 659 -21.66 -34.42 20.06
N PRO A 660 -22.93 -34.86 20.00
CA PRO A 660 -23.96 -34.40 20.92
C PRO A 660 -23.64 -34.72 22.39
N GLN A 661 -24.02 -33.84 23.30
CA GLN A 661 -23.90 -34.04 24.75
C GLN A 661 -25.21 -34.55 25.32
N ARG A 662 -25.18 -35.61 26.12
CA ARG A 662 -26.37 -36.20 26.74
C ARG A 662 -26.69 -35.58 28.08
N VAL A 663 -27.91 -35.09 28.25
CA VAL A 663 -28.40 -34.51 29.51
C VAL A 663 -29.68 -35.18 29.99
N PRO A 664 -29.87 -35.41 31.30
CA PRO A 664 -31.11 -35.98 31.82
C PRO A 664 -32.29 -35.03 31.61
N SER A 665 -33.46 -35.62 31.33
CA SER A 665 -34.72 -34.89 31.14
C SER A 665 -35.92 -35.63 31.73
N TYR A 666 -36.93 -34.86 32.14
CA TYR A 666 -38.20 -35.33 32.69
C TYR A 666 -39.37 -34.90 31.80
N TYR A 667 -40.45 -35.68 31.82
CA TYR A 667 -41.74 -35.38 31.17
C TYR A 667 -42.90 -35.50 32.18
N ILE A 668 -44.05 -34.86 31.91
CA ILE A 668 -45.25 -35.01 32.74
C ILE A 668 -46.06 -36.19 32.22
N HIS A 669 -46.38 -37.11 33.11
CA HIS A 669 -47.29 -38.21 32.89
C HIS A 669 -48.62 -37.94 33.61
N VAL A 670 -49.71 -37.77 32.87
CA VAL A 670 -51.05 -37.51 33.40
C VAL A 670 -51.87 -38.80 33.50
N THR A 671 -52.46 -39.06 34.66
CA THR A 671 -53.36 -40.19 34.93
C THR A 671 -54.73 -39.72 35.43
N GLN A 672 -55.70 -40.62 35.55
CA GLN A 672 -57.02 -40.31 36.14
C GLN A 672 -56.92 -39.81 37.59
N ASP A 673 -55.86 -40.17 38.32
CA ASP A 673 -55.63 -39.78 39.71
C ASP A 673 -54.83 -38.47 39.86
N GLY A 674 -54.25 -37.95 38.77
CA GLY A 674 -53.46 -36.72 38.73
C GLY A 674 -52.23 -36.77 37.81
N ALA A 675 -51.50 -35.65 37.73
CA ALA A 675 -50.27 -35.50 36.97
C ALA A 675 -49.03 -35.79 37.85
N THR A 676 -48.07 -36.55 37.31
CA THR A 676 -46.80 -36.92 37.98
C THR A 676 -45.62 -36.78 37.03
N GLU A 677 -44.44 -36.40 37.51
CA GLU A 677 -43.22 -36.33 36.72
C GLU A 677 -42.60 -37.72 36.55
N LYS A 678 -42.15 -38.03 35.34
CA LYS A 678 -41.42 -39.27 35.03
C LYS A 678 -40.12 -38.94 34.31
N PRO A 679 -39.01 -39.64 34.60
CA PRO A 679 -37.80 -39.54 33.79
C PRO A 679 -38.13 -39.89 32.34
N TYR A 680 -37.79 -39.00 31.41
CA TYR A 680 -37.91 -39.24 29.98
C TYR A 680 -36.72 -40.06 29.47
N GLY A 681 -35.53 -39.74 29.97
CA GLY A 681 -34.24 -40.32 29.58
C GLY A 681 -33.20 -39.23 29.35
N ASP A 682 -32.11 -39.59 28.66
CA ASP A 682 -31.11 -38.65 28.19
C ASP A 682 -31.59 -37.96 26.90
N LEU A 683 -31.48 -36.64 26.84
CA LEU A 683 -31.69 -35.80 25.66
C LEU A 683 -30.34 -35.43 25.05
N ASP A 684 -30.21 -35.55 23.73
CA ASP A 684 -29.03 -35.09 23.00
C ASP A 684 -29.08 -33.57 22.79
N ARG A 685 -28.08 -32.87 23.30
CA ARG A 685 -27.84 -31.44 23.06
C ARG A 685 -26.78 -31.30 21.97
N VAL A 686 -27.03 -30.41 21.01
CA VAL A 686 -26.12 -30.06 19.93
C VAL A 686 -25.85 -28.56 19.95
N THR A 687 -24.76 -28.13 19.32
CA THR A 687 -24.38 -26.73 19.12
C THR A 687 -23.86 -26.57 17.69
N ASP A 688 -23.95 -25.34 17.16
CA ASP A 688 -23.42 -24.98 15.85
C ASP A 688 -22.58 -23.70 15.97
N PHE A 689 -21.85 -23.31 14.92
CA PHE A 689 -21.22 -21.99 14.87
C PHE A 689 -22.30 -20.90 14.94
N PRO A 690 -22.10 -19.82 15.73
CA PRO A 690 -22.98 -18.67 15.67
C PRO A 690 -23.07 -18.16 14.23
N ALA A 691 -24.28 -17.79 13.80
CA ALA A 691 -24.49 -17.09 12.53
C ALA A 691 -23.68 -15.78 12.50
N GLU A 692 -23.28 -15.31 13.68
CA GLU A 692 -22.48 -14.12 13.86
C GLU A 692 -20.96 -14.28 13.68
N THR A 693 -20.52 -15.45 13.21
CA THR A 693 -19.12 -15.71 12.88
C THR A 693 -18.75 -15.06 11.54
N PRO A 694 -17.59 -14.39 11.41
CA PRO A 694 -17.20 -13.72 10.16
C PRO A 694 -17.20 -14.64 8.93
N ASP A 695 -17.75 -14.16 7.81
CA ASP A 695 -17.81 -14.84 6.52
C ASP A 695 -17.33 -13.90 5.38
N PRO A 696 -16.18 -14.15 4.72
CA PRO A 696 -15.30 -15.29 4.92
C PRO A 696 -14.49 -15.19 6.22
N LEU A 697 -14.15 -16.34 6.81
CA LEU A 697 -13.28 -16.43 7.99
C LEU A 697 -11.84 -16.00 7.65
N LEU A 698 -11.36 -16.35 6.45
CA LEU A 698 -10.01 -15.98 6.00
C LEU A 698 -9.91 -15.86 4.48
N TRP A 699 -8.91 -15.08 4.06
CA TRP A 699 -8.31 -15.09 2.73
C TRP A 699 -6.89 -15.63 2.80
N ALA A 700 -6.50 -16.47 1.85
CA ALA A 700 -5.16 -17.03 1.77
C ALA A 700 -4.58 -16.95 0.36
N LEU A 701 -3.31 -16.59 0.28
CA LEU A 701 -2.49 -16.69 -0.93
C LEU A 701 -1.57 -17.90 -0.80
N VAL A 702 -1.64 -18.82 -1.75
CA VAL A 702 -0.85 -20.06 -1.74
C VAL A 702 0.03 -20.17 -2.99
N ASP A 703 1.22 -20.75 -2.81
CA ASP A 703 2.11 -21.15 -3.89
C ASP A 703 1.77 -22.60 -4.28
N LEU A 704 1.21 -22.79 -5.47
CA LEU A 704 0.84 -24.10 -6.00
C LEU A 704 2.05 -24.89 -6.52
N THR A 705 3.13 -24.19 -6.91
CA THR A 705 4.37 -24.82 -7.38
C THR A 705 5.13 -25.42 -6.21
N ASP A 706 5.31 -24.65 -5.14
CA ASP A 706 6.03 -25.07 -3.94
C ASP A 706 5.15 -25.77 -2.89
N ARG A 707 3.82 -25.77 -3.10
CA ARG A 707 2.80 -26.32 -2.19
C ARG A 707 2.89 -25.77 -0.77
N ARG A 708 2.91 -24.44 -0.64
CA ARG A 708 3.00 -23.76 0.65
C ARG A 708 2.07 -22.56 0.74
N LEU A 709 1.66 -22.24 1.96
CA LEU A 709 0.98 -20.99 2.28
C LEU A 709 1.98 -19.83 2.17
N ILE A 710 1.64 -18.79 1.40
CA ILE A 710 2.42 -17.55 1.35
C ILE A 710 1.90 -16.58 2.41
N ALA A 711 0.58 -16.43 2.49
CA ALA A 711 -0.06 -15.45 3.35
C ALA A 711 -1.48 -15.88 3.72
N SER A 712 -1.92 -15.55 4.93
CA SER A 712 -3.30 -15.73 5.40
C SER A 712 -3.73 -14.50 6.21
N THR A 713 -4.99 -14.09 6.08
CA THR A 713 -5.58 -13.06 6.97
C THR A 713 -5.90 -13.63 8.34
N ALA A 714 -6.08 -14.94 8.47
CA ALA A 714 -6.15 -15.60 9.77
C ALA A 714 -4.75 -15.97 10.26
N GLU A 715 -4.54 -15.84 11.57
CA GLU A 715 -3.41 -16.42 12.29
C GLU A 715 -3.42 -17.96 12.20
N PRO A 716 -2.30 -18.64 12.54
CA PRO A 716 -2.23 -20.10 12.45
C PRO A 716 -3.27 -20.85 13.30
N VAL A 717 -3.80 -20.21 14.34
CA VAL A 717 -4.86 -20.73 15.19
C VAL A 717 -5.92 -19.65 15.38
N VAL A 718 -7.19 -19.99 15.15
CA VAL A 718 -8.36 -19.13 15.32
C VAL A 718 -9.26 -19.72 16.42
N PRO A 719 -9.17 -19.21 17.66
CA PRO A 719 -10.09 -19.56 18.73
C PRO A 719 -11.46 -18.90 18.51
N ILE A 720 -12.51 -19.71 18.53
CA ILE A 720 -13.91 -19.27 18.55
C ILE A 720 -14.51 -19.73 19.88
N THR A 721 -14.79 -18.80 20.78
CA THR A 721 -15.36 -19.10 22.10
C THR A 721 -16.71 -18.46 22.27
N VAL A 722 -17.72 -19.28 22.59
CA VAL A 722 -19.09 -18.86 22.86
C VAL A 722 -19.49 -19.35 24.24
N ARG A 723 -20.09 -18.47 25.04
CA ARG A 723 -20.75 -18.82 26.29
C ARG A 723 -22.15 -18.23 26.27
N TYR A 724 -23.16 -19.07 26.43
CA TYR A 724 -24.55 -18.61 26.48
C TYR A 724 -24.90 -18.17 27.90
N ALA A 725 -25.65 -17.06 27.99
CA ALA A 725 -26.33 -16.66 29.21
C ALA A 725 -27.64 -17.44 29.28
N HIS A 726 -27.73 -18.38 30.23
CA HIS A 726 -28.98 -19.07 30.49
C HIS A 726 -29.81 -18.33 31.51
N PRO A 727 -31.08 -18.03 31.22
CA PRO A 727 -32.06 -17.89 32.27
C PRO A 727 -32.40 -19.28 32.85
N PRO A 728 -32.84 -19.37 34.11
CA PRO A 728 -33.71 -20.49 34.49
C PRO A 728 -34.92 -20.44 33.54
N GLU A 729 -35.09 -21.46 32.69
CA GLU A 729 -35.94 -21.52 31.48
C GLU A 729 -37.03 -20.42 31.34
N GLU A 730 -37.07 -19.76 30.18
CA GLU A 730 -38.08 -18.75 29.80
C GLU A 730 -39.54 -19.22 29.96
N GLN A 731 -39.75 -20.53 30.00
CA GLN A 731 -40.95 -21.16 30.50
C GLN A 731 -40.47 -22.31 31.41
N PRO A 732 -40.93 -22.42 32.65
CA PRO A 732 -40.64 -23.58 33.49
C PRO A 732 -41.29 -24.81 32.84
N THR A 733 -40.55 -25.52 31.98
CA THR A 733 -41.14 -26.45 31.03
C THR A 733 -40.89 -27.89 31.41
N ILE A 734 -41.99 -28.62 31.53
CA ILE A 734 -41.97 -30.04 31.25
C ILE A 734 -42.73 -30.29 29.96
N HIS A 735 -42.07 -30.95 29.01
CA HIS A 735 -42.66 -31.34 27.72
C HIS A 735 -43.56 -32.58 27.87
N TRP A 736 -44.65 -32.61 27.12
CA TRP A 736 -45.31 -33.87 26.76
C TRP A 736 -44.50 -34.58 25.67
N PRO A 737 -44.65 -35.91 25.50
CA PRO A 737 -44.12 -36.63 24.33
C PRO A 737 -44.57 -36.07 22.98
N ASP A 738 -45.63 -35.24 22.93
CA ASP A 738 -46.16 -34.57 21.74
C ASP A 738 -45.66 -33.12 21.56
N GLY A 739 -44.71 -32.66 22.39
CA GLY A 739 -44.04 -31.36 22.26
C GLY A 739 -44.73 -30.18 22.96
N LYS A 740 -45.83 -30.39 23.69
CA LYS A 740 -46.54 -29.29 24.40
C LYS A 740 -45.89 -28.92 25.74
N SER A 741 -45.89 -27.62 26.04
CA SER A 741 -45.36 -27.00 27.27
C SER A 741 -46.47 -26.57 28.23
N GLY A 742 -46.24 -26.68 29.54
CA GLY A 742 -47.21 -26.25 30.55
C GLY A 742 -46.69 -26.40 31.98
N TYR A 743 -47.60 -26.29 32.94
CA TYR A 743 -47.30 -26.26 34.37
C TYR A 743 -48.25 -27.16 35.17
N LEU A 744 -47.93 -27.39 36.45
CA LEU A 744 -48.79 -28.14 37.35
C LEU A 744 -49.63 -27.19 38.20
N VAL A 745 -50.94 -27.42 38.22
CA VAL A 745 -51.90 -26.65 39.00
C VAL A 745 -52.68 -27.55 39.95
N ARG A 746 -52.92 -27.08 41.17
CA ARG A 746 -53.77 -27.75 42.14
C ARG A 746 -54.80 -26.78 42.70
N MET A 747 -56.08 -27.03 42.39
CA MET A 747 -57.20 -26.19 42.80
C MET A 747 -57.92 -26.78 44.02
N THR A 748 -57.97 -26.03 45.11
CA THR A 748 -58.79 -26.38 46.28
C THR A 748 -60.22 -25.92 46.05
N GLN A 749 -61.18 -26.83 46.18
CA GLN A 749 -62.60 -26.55 46.02
C GLN A 749 -63.17 -26.09 47.37
N ILE A 750 -63.56 -24.83 47.49
CA ILE A 750 -64.22 -24.28 48.68
C ILE A 750 -65.71 -24.19 48.37
N ARG A 751 -66.52 -25.04 49.00
CA ARG A 751 -67.98 -25.10 48.81
C ARG A 751 -68.69 -24.83 50.14
N PRO A 752 -69.97 -24.44 50.14
CA PRO A 752 -70.73 -24.19 51.38
C PRO A 752 -70.75 -25.40 52.34
N GLY A 753 -70.64 -26.63 51.82
CA GLY A 753 -70.61 -27.87 52.60
C GLY A 753 -69.23 -28.35 53.07
N GLY A 754 -68.14 -27.66 52.74
CA GLY A 754 -66.78 -28.03 53.14
C GLY A 754 -65.70 -27.68 52.12
N THR A 755 -64.44 -27.84 52.51
CA THR A 755 -63.27 -27.60 51.65
C THR A 755 -62.64 -28.93 51.24
N THR A 756 -62.49 -29.16 49.94
CA THR A 756 -61.87 -30.37 49.39
C THR A 756 -60.61 -30.00 48.60
N PRO A 757 -59.41 -30.48 48.98
CA PRO A 757 -58.20 -30.29 48.19
C PRO A 757 -58.29 -31.02 46.84
N GLY A 758 -57.96 -30.35 45.74
CA GLY A 758 -57.79 -31.02 44.44
C GLY A 758 -56.47 -31.80 44.33
N SER A 759 -56.35 -32.62 43.28
CA SER A 759 -55.09 -33.24 42.85
C SER A 759 -54.29 -32.30 41.93
N TRP A 760 -53.00 -32.60 41.72
CA TRP A 760 -52.19 -31.89 40.73
C TRP A 760 -52.65 -32.25 39.32
N GLN A 761 -52.88 -31.23 38.50
CA GLN A 761 -53.28 -31.36 37.11
C GLN A 761 -52.31 -30.58 36.22
N PHE A 762 -52.19 -30.99 34.96
CA PHE A 762 -51.44 -30.25 33.96
C PHE A 762 -52.30 -29.14 33.37
N ALA A 763 -51.72 -27.95 33.19
CA ALA A 763 -52.35 -26.83 32.50
C ALA A 763 -51.38 -26.22 31.47
N PRO A 764 -51.83 -25.94 30.23
CA PRO A 764 -51.03 -25.22 29.25
C PRO A 764 -51.02 -23.72 29.55
N PHE A 765 -50.03 -23.01 29.01
CA PHE A 765 -50.01 -21.55 29.02
C PHE A 765 -51.06 -20.97 28.06
N ILE A 766 -51.61 -19.80 28.39
CA ILE A 766 -52.73 -19.16 27.66
C ILE A 766 -52.22 -18.12 26.64
N GLY A 767 -50.96 -17.70 26.74
CA GLY A 767 -50.35 -16.73 25.82
C GLY A 767 -50.78 -15.30 26.16
N GLN A 768 -51.74 -14.74 25.42
CA GLN A 768 -52.24 -13.37 25.59
C GLN A 768 -53.70 -13.36 26.10
N THR A 769 -54.07 -12.32 26.86
CA THR A 769 -55.43 -12.14 27.38
C THR A 769 -55.84 -10.67 27.34
N SER A 770 -57.14 -10.40 27.12
CA SER A 770 -57.75 -9.07 27.27
C SER A 770 -58.36 -8.84 28.66
N GLN A 771 -58.34 -9.86 29.52
CA GLN A 771 -58.89 -9.81 30.88
C GLN A 771 -57.88 -9.18 31.86
N PRO A 772 -58.36 -8.54 32.95
CA PRO A 772 -57.47 -7.94 33.95
C PRO A 772 -56.62 -8.99 34.68
N ILE A 773 -55.35 -8.66 34.89
CA ILE A 773 -54.37 -9.53 35.55
C ILE A 773 -54.28 -9.15 37.02
N THR A 774 -54.73 -10.06 37.88
CA THR A 774 -54.89 -9.87 39.33
C THR A 774 -53.68 -10.37 40.12
N LEU A 775 -52.90 -11.30 39.55
CA LEU A 775 -51.61 -11.76 40.10
C LEU A 775 -50.50 -11.56 39.07
N ARG A 776 -49.48 -10.78 39.46
CA ARG A 776 -48.26 -10.54 38.68
C ARG A 776 -47.05 -11.06 39.44
N VAL A 777 -46.29 -11.95 38.81
CA VAL A 777 -45.11 -12.57 39.41
C VAL A 777 -43.89 -12.10 38.63
N PRO A 778 -43.07 -11.18 39.17
CA PRO A 778 -41.91 -10.69 38.44
C PRO A 778 -40.83 -11.77 38.34
N LEU A 779 -40.27 -11.96 37.15
CA LEU A 779 -39.12 -12.82 36.89
C LEU A 779 -38.01 -12.01 36.22
N GLN A 780 -36.76 -12.28 36.59
CA GLN A 780 -35.57 -11.72 35.95
C GLN A 780 -34.97 -12.73 34.99
N VAL A 781 -34.81 -12.35 33.72
CA VAL A 781 -34.32 -13.24 32.66
C VAL A 781 -33.28 -12.50 31.83
N ASN A 782 -32.05 -13.02 31.81
CA ASN A 782 -31.01 -12.58 30.89
C ASN A 782 -30.70 -13.74 29.95
N ARG A 783 -30.74 -13.51 28.64
CA ARG A 783 -30.50 -14.52 27.62
C ARG A 783 -29.50 -14.05 26.57
N GLY A 784 -29.16 -14.90 25.62
CA GLY A 784 -28.22 -14.58 24.54
C GLY A 784 -26.77 -14.91 24.92
N TYR A 785 -25.82 -14.06 24.55
CA TYR A 785 -24.39 -14.29 24.75
C TYR A 785 -23.90 -13.73 26.10
N ALA A 786 -23.33 -14.59 26.94
CA ALA A 786 -22.52 -14.16 28.08
C ALA A 786 -21.08 -13.80 27.65
N GLN A 787 -20.57 -14.49 26.64
CA GLN A 787 -19.28 -14.23 25.99
C GLN A 787 -19.37 -14.71 24.54
N PHE A 788 -18.86 -13.94 23.60
CA PHE A 788 -18.60 -14.40 22.24
C PHE A 788 -17.35 -13.72 21.72
N THR A 789 -16.31 -14.50 21.44
CA THR A 789 -15.02 -14.01 20.96
C THR A 789 -14.53 -14.85 19.80
N VAL A 790 -14.01 -14.17 18.78
CA VAL A 790 -13.30 -14.75 17.64
C VAL A 790 -11.95 -14.05 17.60
N GLU A 791 -10.88 -14.80 17.87
CA GLU A 791 -9.52 -14.28 17.96
C GLU A 791 -8.67 -14.76 16.78
N GLY A 792 -7.66 -13.98 16.39
CA GLY A 792 -6.72 -14.40 15.33
C GLY A 792 -7.27 -14.31 13.90
N ILE A 793 -8.38 -13.60 13.64
CA ILE A 793 -8.95 -13.44 12.28
C ILE A 793 -8.30 -12.31 11.45
N TYR A 794 -7.41 -11.51 12.04
CA TYR A 794 -6.58 -10.55 11.34
C TYR A 794 -5.14 -10.61 11.86
N PRO A 795 -4.12 -10.44 11.00
CA PRO A 795 -2.76 -10.28 11.48
C PRO A 795 -2.60 -8.87 12.09
N PRO A 796 -1.65 -8.64 13.01
CA PRO A 796 -1.53 -7.39 13.77
C PRO A 796 -1.51 -6.10 12.93
N ALA A 797 -0.84 -6.13 11.78
CA ALA A 797 -0.76 -4.99 10.87
C ALA A 797 -2.12 -4.61 10.26
N LEU A 798 -2.90 -5.61 9.84
CA LEU A 798 -4.23 -5.41 9.26
C LEU A 798 -5.23 -5.00 10.33
N GLU A 799 -5.18 -5.65 11.50
CA GLU A 799 -6.02 -5.31 12.65
C GLU A 799 -5.80 -3.85 13.09
N THR A 800 -4.54 -3.40 13.10
CA THR A 800 -4.18 -2.00 13.40
C THR A 800 -4.72 -1.04 12.33
N ALA A 801 -4.65 -1.41 11.04
CA ALA A 801 -5.18 -0.57 9.96
C ALA A 801 -6.71 -0.44 10.02
N LEU A 802 -7.43 -1.53 10.32
CA LEU A 802 -8.88 -1.52 10.52
C LEU A 802 -9.28 -0.65 11.71
N ARG A 803 -8.63 -0.82 12.88
CA ARG A 803 -8.87 0.03 14.05
C ARG A 803 -8.58 1.51 13.81
N ASN A 804 -7.49 1.83 13.12
CA ASN A 804 -7.17 3.22 12.75
C ASN A 804 -8.20 3.80 11.78
N ALA A 805 -8.86 2.94 11.00
CA ALA A 805 -10.00 3.29 10.18
C ALA A 805 -11.33 3.31 10.98
N GLY A 806 -11.32 3.18 12.30
CA GLY A 806 -12.54 3.17 13.12
C GLY A 806 -13.48 1.99 12.82
N LEU A 807 -12.94 0.94 12.20
CA LEU A 807 -13.68 -0.27 11.87
C LEU A 807 -13.51 -1.29 13.01
N PRO A 808 -14.59 -1.98 13.41
CA PRO A 808 -14.55 -2.97 14.48
C PRO A 808 -13.67 -4.18 14.10
N THR A 809 -12.83 -4.64 15.02
CA THR A 809 -11.99 -5.84 14.81
C THR A 809 -12.33 -6.98 15.77
N GLN A 810 -13.32 -6.76 16.63
CA GLN A 810 -13.75 -7.70 17.66
C GLN A 810 -15.27 -7.62 17.81
N ILE A 811 -15.85 -8.71 18.32
CA ILE A 811 -17.27 -8.79 18.67
C ILE A 811 -17.54 -7.91 19.88
N ALA A 812 -18.52 -7.01 19.76
CA ALA A 812 -19.04 -6.24 20.88
C ALA A 812 -20.45 -6.72 21.24
N LEU A 813 -20.61 -7.21 22.47
CA LEU A 813 -21.90 -7.60 23.01
C LEU A 813 -22.60 -6.40 23.66
N GLY A 814 -23.93 -6.39 23.62
CA GLY A 814 -24.72 -5.46 24.39
C GLY A 814 -26.10 -5.98 24.74
N ALA A 815 -26.67 -5.37 25.78
CA ALA A 815 -27.90 -5.80 26.42
C ALA A 815 -29.09 -4.98 25.88
N LEU A 816 -30.02 -5.62 25.17
CA LEU A 816 -31.29 -5.02 24.77
C LEU A 816 -32.35 -5.30 25.85
N PRO A 817 -32.95 -4.27 26.47
CA PRO A 817 -33.98 -4.50 27.48
C PRO A 817 -35.17 -5.27 26.90
N GLU A 818 -35.58 -6.33 27.58
CA GLU A 818 -36.73 -7.13 27.20
C GLU A 818 -37.73 -7.19 28.35
N ALA A 819 -39.00 -7.03 28.01
CA ALA A 819 -40.10 -7.25 28.93
C ALA A 819 -41.29 -7.83 28.18
N TYR A 820 -41.75 -9.00 28.62
CA TYR A 820 -42.94 -9.64 28.11
C TYR A 820 -43.72 -10.28 29.26
N GLN A 821 -44.96 -10.65 28.97
CA GLN A 821 -45.85 -11.23 29.95
C GLN A 821 -46.35 -12.59 29.45
N LEU A 822 -46.24 -13.62 30.29
CA LEU A 822 -46.78 -14.94 30.02
C LEU A 822 -47.95 -15.23 30.95
N VAL A 823 -49.16 -15.25 30.39
CA VAL A 823 -50.38 -15.55 31.13
C VAL A 823 -50.51 -17.07 31.27
N PHE A 824 -50.55 -17.56 32.51
CA PHE A 824 -50.65 -18.99 32.79
C PHE A 824 -52.05 -19.42 33.23
N ALA A 825 -52.86 -18.53 33.80
CA ALA A 825 -54.22 -18.87 34.20
C ALA A 825 -55.19 -17.69 34.03
N CYS A 826 -56.42 -17.99 33.60
CA CYS A 826 -57.50 -17.02 33.46
C CYS A 826 -58.84 -17.68 33.80
N THR A 827 -59.73 -16.93 34.45
CA THR A 827 -61.09 -17.40 34.74
C THR A 827 -62.14 -16.46 34.16
N SER A 828 -62.89 -16.95 33.16
CA SER A 828 -63.91 -16.17 32.44
C SER A 828 -65.34 -16.38 32.94
N HIS A 829 -65.58 -17.34 33.84
CA HIS A 829 -66.93 -17.77 34.27
C HIS A 829 -67.30 -17.32 35.70
N ALA A 830 -66.48 -16.49 36.34
CA ALA A 830 -66.72 -15.96 37.69
C ALA A 830 -67.09 -14.46 37.61
N PRO A 831 -67.95 -13.94 38.50
CA PRO A 831 -68.31 -12.52 38.55
C PRO A 831 -67.12 -11.57 38.76
N GLN A 832 -66.01 -12.05 39.34
CA GLN A 832 -64.72 -11.35 39.34
C GLN A 832 -63.70 -12.10 38.46
N PRO A 833 -63.58 -11.77 37.16
CA PRO A 833 -62.56 -12.37 36.31
C PRO A 833 -61.17 -11.90 36.74
N GLY A 834 -60.24 -12.84 36.90
CA GLY A 834 -58.84 -12.55 37.22
C GLY A 834 -57.92 -13.50 36.48
N CYS A 835 -56.89 -12.94 35.84
CA CYS A 835 -55.80 -13.70 35.25
C CYS A 835 -54.53 -13.61 36.11
N ALA A 836 -53.71 -14.64 36.05
CA ALA A 836 -52.39 -14.69 36.66
C ALA A 836 -51.31 -14.81 35.58
N ALA A 837 -50.24 -14.03 35.73
CA ALA A 837 -49.17 -13.98 34.75
C ALA A 837 -47.77 -13.84 35.38
N LEU A 838 -46.80 -14.36 34.65
CA LEU A 838 -45.38 -14.13 34.88
C LEU A 838 -44.97 -12.87 34.11
N ASP A 839 -44.44 -11.88 34.82
CA ASP A 839 -43.94 -10.63 34.26
C ASP A 839 -42.42 -10.75 34.11
N TYR A 840 -41.96 -11.08 32.90
CA TYR A 840 -40.54 -11.21 32.59
C TYR A 840 -39.94 -9.83 32.36
N ARG A 841 -38.78 -9.57 32.98
CA ARG A 841 -37.97 -8.37 32.75
C ARG A 841 -36.50 -8.74 32.78
N GLY A 842 -35.72 -8.24 31.83
CA GLY A 842 -34.27 -8.35 31.86
C GLY A 842 -33.68 -7.86 30.56
N ALA A 843 -32.69 -8.58 30.04
CA ALA A 843 -32.05 -8.21 28.79
C ALA A 843 -31.67 -9.39 27.91
N ASP A 844 -31.74 -9.16 26.60
CA ASP A 844 -31.20 -10.05 25.58
C ASP A 844 -29.79 -9.55 25.20
N ASN A 845 -28.76 -10.35 25.50
CA ASN A 845 -27.38 -10.02 25.18
C ASN A 845 -27.08 -10.45 23.75
N VAL A 846 -27.09 -9.49 22.84
CA VAL A 846 -26.90 -9.70 21.39
C VAL A 846 -25.56 -9.13 20.94
N VAL A 847 -25.12 -9.50 19.74
CA VAL A 847 -23.99 -8.86 19.07
C VAL A 847 -24.44 -7.48 18.56
N LEU A 848 -23.80 -6.41 19.03
CA LEU A 848 -24.05 -5.03 18.58
C LEU A 848 -23.06 -4.57 17.51
N ALA A 849 -21.84 -5.12 17.52
CA ALA A 849 -20.85 -4.87 16.50
C ALA A 849 -20.05 -6.14 16.22
N TRP A 850 -19.72 -6.31 14.95
CA TRP A 850 -19.11 -7.50 14.38
C TRP A 850 -17.72 -7.13 13.91
N PRO A 851 -16.75 -8.06 13.89
CA PRO A 851 -15.48 -7.81 13.21
C PRO A 851 -15.74 -7.49 11.73
N THR A 852 -15.02 -6.51 11.18
CA THR A 852 -15.18 -6.10 9.77
C THR A 852 -14.95 -7.25 8.80
N GLU A 853 -15.97 -7.60 8.04
CA GLU A 853 -15.87 -8.65 7.04
C GLU A 853 -15.01 -8.19 5.86
N LEU A 854 -14.02 -9.01 5.49
CA LEU A 854 -13.20 -8.78 4.29
C LEU A 854 -13.93 -9.40 3.10
N THR A 855 -14.89 -8.67 2.52
CA THR A 855 -15.86 -9.21 1.56
C THR A 855 -15.31 -9.46 0.16
N ASP A 856 -14.21 -8.80 -0.22
CA ASP A 856 -13.57 -8.98 -1.53
C ASP A 856 -12.05 -8.77 -1.42
N ALA A 857 -11.29 -9.50 -2.24
CA ALA A 857 -9.84 -9.40 -2.29
C ALA A 857 -9.32 -9.56 -3.72
N ARG A 858 -8.33 -8.74 -4.08
CA ARG A 858 -7.57 -8.86 -5.33
C ARG A 858 -6.08 -8.85 -5.04
N ARG A 859 -5.34 -9.64 -5.81
CA ARG A 859 -3.89 -9.54 -5.85
C ARG A 859 -3.48 -8.41 -6.80
N ARG A 860 -2.50 -7.60 -6.40
CA ARG A 860 -1.89 -6.60 -7.29
C ARG A 860 -1.19 -7.28 -8.45
N THR A 861 -1.50 -6.86 -9.67
CA THR A 861 -0.97 -7.48 -10.89
C THR A 861 -0.37 -6.44 -11.84
N PRO A 862 0.95 -6.46 -12.08
CA PRO A 862 1.96 -7.31 -11.46
C PRO A 862 2.26 -6.91 -10.01
N ALA A 863 2.63 -7.87 -9.17
CA ALA A 863 3.08 -7.58 -7.82
C ALA A 863 4.56 -7.14 -7.81
N ALA A 864 4.93 -6.21 -6.92
CA ALA A 864 6.33 -5.82 -6.71
C ALA A 864 7.10 -6.93 -5.97
N ASP A 865 6.46 -7.52 -4.95
CA ASP A 865 7.00 -8.52 -4.02
C ASP A 865 6.03 -9.72 -3.91
N ALA A 866 6.24 -10.65 -2.97
CA ALA A 866 5.62 -12.00 -2.89
C ALA A 866 4.07 -12.09 -2.74
N GLY A 867 3.30 -11.04 -3.07
CA GLY A 867 1.84 -11.14 -3.22
C GLY A 867 1.05 -10.12 -2.42
N GLN A 868 1.29 -8.83 -2.65
CA GLN A 868 0.49 -7.75 -2.05
C GLN A 868 -0.99 -7.86 -2.46
N LEU A 869 -1.87 -7.82 -1.46
CA LEU A 869 -3.32 -7.91 -1.64
C LEU A 869 -3.99 -6.55 -1.42
N VAL A 870 -5.13 -6.38 -2.07
CA VAL A 870 -6.07 -5.28 -1.87
C VAL A 870 -7.38 -5.90 -1.40
N PHE A 871 -7.93 -5.39 -0.30
CA PHE A 871 -9.16 -5.88 0.30
C PHE A 871 -10.24 -4.80 0.34
N VAL A 872 -11.50 -5.23 0.36
CA VAL A 872 -12.63 -4.43 0.82
C VAL A 872 -13.05 -4.94 2.19
N GLY A 873 -13.20 -4.03 3.16
CA GLY A 873 -13.85 -4.29 4.43
C GLY A 873 -14.74 -3.13 4.84
N ASP A 874 -16.05 -3.37 4.99
CA ASP A 874 -17.08 -2.38 5.31
C ASP A 874 -16.94 -1.06 4.51
N ALA A 875 -16.92 -1.17 3.18
CA ALA A 875 -16.70 -0.08 2.22
C ALA A 875 -15.31 0.61 2.28
N GLY A 876 -14.41 0.18 3.16
CA GLY A 876 -13.00 0.59 3.19
C GLY A 876 -12.14 -0.26 2.27
N VAL A 877 -11.30 0.38 1.46
CA VAL A 877 -10.33 -0.30 0.58
C VAL A 877 -8.95 -0.26 1.23
N PHE A 878 -8.38 -1.44 1.49
CA PHE A 878 -7.11 -1.59 2.20
C PHE A 878 -6.06 -2.25 1.32
N THR A 879 -4.83 -1.76 1.37
CA THR A 879 -3.66 -2.51 0.86
C THR A 879 -3.04 -3.29 2.00
N TRP A 880 -2.62 -4.53 1.74
CA TRP A 880 -1.87 -5.36 2.69
C TRP A 880 -0.64 -5.96 2.01
N ASP A 881 0.50 -5.83 2.69
CA ASP A 881 1.76 -6.48 2.34
C ASP A 881 2.03 -7.65 3.30
N PRO A 882 1.89 -8.90 2.83
CA PRO A 882 2.19 -10.07 3.63
C PRO A 882 3.71 -10.30 3.66
N ALA A 883 4.39 -9.64 4.60
CA ALA A 883 5.78 -9.97 4.89
C ALA A 883 5.86 -11.22 5.78
N GLU A 884 6.89 -12.05 5.59
CA GLU A 884 7.15 -13.25 6.43
C GLU A 884 7.34 -12.91 7.93
N ASP A 885 7.66 -11.66 8.24
CA ASP A 885 7.82 -11.14 9.60
C ASP A 885 6.67 -10.18 9.95
N ALA A 886 5.94 -10.48 11.02
CA ALA A 886 4.82 -9.67 11.52
C ALA A 886 5.21 -8.22 11.82
N THR A 887 6.50 -7.92 12.09
CA THR A 887 7.01 -6.56 12.31
C THR A 887 7.24 -5.78 11.01
N ARG A 888 7.24 -6.45 9.86
CA ARG A 888 7.42 -5.86 8.52
C ARG A 888 6.13 -5.76 7.72
N GLY A 889 5.09 -6.50 8.10
CA GLY A 889 3.77 -6.42 7.47
C GLY A 889 3.22 -4.99 7.54
N ARG A 890 2.66 -4.51 6.43
CA ARG A 890 2.07 -3.16 6.34
C ARG A 890 0.66 -3.27 5.82
N ALA A 891 -0.28 -2.64 6.50
CA ALA A 891 -1.63 -2.43 5.98
C ALA A 891 -2.02 -0.95 6.09
N ALA A 892 -2.82 -0.48 5.15
CA ALA A 892 -3.27 0.91 5.15
C ALA A 892 -4.59 1.07 4.40
N LEU A 893 -5.49 1.89 4.98
CA LEU A 893 -6.69 2.39 4.29
C LEU A 893 -6.26 3.30 3.14
N ARG A 894 -6.83 3.06 1.96
CA ARG A 894 -6.60 3.87 0.75
C ARG A 894 -7.80 4.69 0.34
N TYR A 895 -9.00 4.19 0.59
CA TYR A 895 -10.23 4.83 0.16
C TYR A 895 -11.41 4.35 1.00
N ARG A 896 -12.41 5.22 1.21
CA ARG A 896 -13.72 4.83 1.71
C ARG A 896 -14.75 5.12 0.65
N ALA A 897 -15.43 4.08 0.21
CA ALA A 897 -16.57 4.21 -0.67
C ALA A 897 -17.79 4.76 0.09
N ALA A 898 -18.65 5.46 -0.65
CA ALA A 898 -19.89 6.04 -0.13
C ALA A 898 -21.15 5.22 -0.47
N GLY A 899 -21.02 3.90 -0.65
CA GLY A 899 -22.11 2.99 -1.02
C GLY A 899 -22.43 1.96 0.05
N ASP A 900 -23.59 1.30 -0.10
CA ASP A 900 -24.06 0.23 0.79
C ASP A 900 -23.28 -1.08 0.55
N PHE A 901 -22.75 -1.27 -0.65
CA PHE A 901 -21.83 -2.36 -0.97
C PHE A 901 -20.68 -1.85 -1.85
N THR A 902 -19.54 -2.54 -1.79
CA THR A 902 -18.31 -2.17 -2.51
C THR A 902 -17.54 -3.42 -2.92
N TYR A 903 -16.97 -3.40 -4.12
CA TYR A 903 -16.22 -4.50 -4.69
C TYR A 903 -15.03 -3.97 -5.52
N LEU A 904 -14.07 -4.86 -5.78
CA LEU A 904 -12.88 -4.61 -6.56
C LEU A 904 -13.06 -5.18 -7.98
N ALA A 905 -13.04 -4.28 -8.97
CA ALA A 905 -13.05 -4.68 -10.38
C ALA A 905 -11.67 -5.19 -10.85
N GLY A 906 -10.58 -4.69 -10.26
CA GLY A 906 -9.22 -5.14 -10.55
C GLY A 906 -8.16 -4.28 -9.87
N ALA A 907 -6.99 -4.87 -9.61
CA ALA A 907 -5.87 -4.22 -8.94
C ALA A 907 -4.57 -4.37 -9.74
N THR A 908 -3.99 -3.25 -10.15
CA THR A 908 -2.71 -3.20 -10.87
C THR A 908 -1.53 -3.09 -9.90
N SER A 909 -0.32 -2.88 -10.43
CA SER A 909 0.83 -2.55 -9.60
C SER A 909 0.75 -1.18 -8.92
N SER A 910 -0.24 -0.32 -9.19
CA SER A 910 -0.32 0.98 -8.49
C SER A 910 -1.72 1.52 -8.23
N THR A 911 -2.74 0.94 -8.83
CA THR A 911 -4.11 1.46 -8.79
C THR A 911 -5.09 0.31 -8.66
N THR A 912 -6.19 0.51 -7.94
CA THR A 912 -7.34 -0.40 -8.00
C THR A 912 -8.57 0.33 -8.52
N LEU A 913 -9.40 -0.37 -9.29
CA LEU A 913 -10.71 0.10 -9.68
C LEU A 913 -11.72 -0.45 -8.70
N VAL A 914 -12.45 0.46 -8.07
CA VAL A 914 -13.47 0.17 -7.07
C VAL A 914 -14.81 0.55 -7.67
N TYR A 915 -15.81 -0.31 -7.51
CA TYR A 915 -17.19 0.05 -7.80
C TYR A 915 -18.04 -0.14 -6.55
N SER A 916 -18.99 0.77 -6.36
CA SER A 916 -19.86 0.81 -5.20
C SER A 916 -21.28 1.10 -5.64
N GLY A 917 -22.25 0.46 -4.99
CA GLY A 917 -23.66 0.70 -5.22
C GLY A 917 -24.35 1.21 -3.96
N ARG A 918 -25.29 2.14 -4.15
CA ARG A 918 -26.20 2.60 -3.12
C ARG A 918 -27.61 2.20 -3.50
N ILE A 919 -28.29 1.48 -2.60
CA ILE A 919 -29.65 1.02 -2.80
C ILE A 919 -30.60 2.19 -2.50
N LEU A 920 -31.33 2.63 -3.52
CA LEU A 920 -32.34 3.69 -3.41
C LEU A 920 -33.70 3.12 -2.97
N ASP A 921 -34.00 1.89 -3.39
CA ASP A 921 -35.21 1.14 -3.04
C ASP A 921 -34.93 -0.37 -2.98
N TRP A 922 -35.16 -0.97 -1.80
CA TRP A 922 -34.94 -2.40 -1.56
C TRP A 922 -35.98 -3.32 -2.22
N GLU A 923 -37.16 -2.81 -2.58
CA GLU A 923 -38.19 -3.64 -3.24
C GLU A 923 -37.93 -3.78 -4.75
N THR A 924 -37.47 -2.70 -5.39
CA THR A 924 -37.22 -2.66 -6.84
C THR A 924 -35.78 -2.91 -7.25
N TRP A 925 -34.85 -2.95 -6.28
CA TRP A 925 -33.40 -3.03 -6.53
C TRP A 925 -32.89 -1.88 -7.41
N ASP A 926 -33.48 -0.69 -7.25
CA ASP A 926 -32.97 0.53 -7.89
C ASP A 926 -31.67 0.95 -7.20
N ILE A 927 -30.55 0.88 -7.93
CA ILE A 927 -29.20 1.07 -7.41
C ILE A 927 -28.51 2.20 -8.17
N GLU A 928 -28.01 3.17 -7.41
CA GLU A 928 -27.09 4.18 -7.93
C GLU A 928 -25.65 3.66 -7.84
N TYR A 929 -24.99 3.52 -8.99
CA TYR A 929 -23.60 3.07 -9.06
C TYR A 929 -22.62 4.23 -9.10
N SER A 930 -21.48 4.05 -8.44
CA SER A 930 -20.33 4.96 -8.54
C SER A 930 -19.04 4.15 -8.63
N SER A 931 -18.03 4.71 -9.29
CA SER A 931 -16.71 4.09 -9.41
C SER A 931 -15.61 4.98 -8.87
N ALA A 932 -14.49 4.40 -8.47
CA ALA A 932 -13.30 5.15 -8.09
C ALA A 932 -12.02 4.44 -8.56
N LEU A 933 -11.07 5.21 -9.10
CA LEU A 933 -9.70 4.77 -9.29
C LEU A 933 -8.90 5.17 -8.05
N VAL A 934 -8.43 4.19 -7.29
CA VAL A 934 -7.76 4.39 -6.00
C VAL A 934 -6.27 4.09 -6.13
N PRO A 935 -5.39 5.10 -5.99
CA PRO A 935 -3.95 4.89 -5.90
C PRO A 935 -3.58 4.06 -4.67
N LEU A 936 -2.76 3.02 -4.86
CA LEU A 936 -2.41 2.05 -3.82
C LEU A 936 -1.22 2.47 -2.95
N ASP A 937 -0.45 3.47 -3.37
CA ASP A 937 0.68 4.01 -2.62
C ASP A 937 0.28 5.14 -1.64
N GLY A 938 -0.95 5.67 -1.76
CA GLY A 938 -1.45 6.80 -0.98
C GLY A 938 -0.82 8.15 -1.33
N SER A 939 -0.09 8.26 -2.44
CA SER A 939 0.56 9.51 -2.86
C SER A 939 -0.43 10.52 -3.47
N GLN A 940 -1.58 10.04 -3.93
CA GLN A 940 -2.65 10.83 -4.54
C GLN A 940 -4.01 10.40 -3.98
N ALA A 941 -4.96 11.33 -3.97
CA ALA A 941 -6.35 11.02 -3.64
C ALA A 941 -6.98 10.12 -4.71
N ALA A 942 -8.00 9.36 -4.32
CA ALA A 942 -8.83 8.60 -5.24
C ALA A 942 -9.51 9.54 -6.26
N ARG A 943 -9.70 9.04 -7.48
CA ARG A 943 -10.45 9.73 -8.53
C ARG A 943 -11.83 9.11 -8.62
N GLU A 944 -12.83 9.87 -8.22
CA GLU A 944 -14.22 9.41 -8.16
C GLU A 944 -14.96 9.71 -9.47
N TYR A 945 -15.88 8.81 -9.80
CA TYR A 945 -16.79 8.88 -10.94
C TYR A 945 -18.23 8.69 -10.43
N PRO A 946 -18.84 9.74 -9.86
CA PRO A 946 -20.18 9.66 -9.28
C PRO A 946 -21.22 9.35 -10.36
N GLY A 947 -22.12 8.40 -10.09
CA GLY A 947 -23.17 8.01 -11.02
C GLY A 947 -22.70 7.22 -12.25
N VAL A 948 -21.42 6.80 -12.28
CA VAL A 948 -20.83 6.06 -13.40
C VAL A 948 -20.37 4.69 -12.93
N ASN A 949 -20.88 3.63 -13.56
CA ASN A 949 -20.37 2.27 -13.40
C ASN A 949 -19.31 1.99 -14.48
N LEU A 950 -18.03 2.04 -14.09
CA LEU A 950 -16.93 1.72 -15.01
C LEU A 950 -16.76 0.21 -15.19
N ASN A 951 -17.21 -0.62 -14.25
CA ASN A 951 -17.02 -2.07 -14.28
C ASN A 951 -17.71 -2.76 -15.47
N ASP A 952 -18.76 -2.16 -16.03
CA ASP A 952 -19.53 -2.76 -17.13
C ASP A 952 -18.83 -2.70 -18.50
N SER A 953 -17.94 -1.72 -18.70
CA SER A 953 -17.33 -1.46 -20.02
C SER A 953 -15.83 -1.28 -19.98
N PHE A 954 -15.25 -1.03 -18.80
CA PHE A 954 -13.84 -0.72 -18.66
C PHE A 954 -13.07 -1.79 -17.89
N VAL A 955 -11.83 -1.99 -18.33
CA VAL A 955 -10.83 -2.82 -17.67
C VAL A 955 -9.68 -1.92 -17.24
N LEU A 956 -9.26 -2.06 -15.99
CA LEU A 956 -8.10 -1.38 -15.47
C LEU A 956 -6.84 -2.15 -15.87
N LEU A 957 -5.94 -1.51 -16.62
CA LEU A 957 -4.66 -2.09 -17.06
C LEU A 957 -3.47 -1.42 -16.37
N ASP A 958 -2.40 -2.19 -16.16
CA ASP A 958 -1.20 -1.71 -15.46
C ASP A 958 -0.49 -0.54 -16.18
N PRO A 959 -0.02 0.51 -15.46
CA PRO A 959 -0.12 0.71 -14.01
C PRO A 959 -1.41 1.40 -13.55
N GLY A 960 -2.19 1.96 -14.46
CA GLY A 960 -3.47 2.61 -14.11
C GLY A 960 -4.20 3.16 -15.32
N TYR A 961 -4.12 2.46 -16.44
CA TYR A 961 -4.80 2.84 -17.68
C TYR A 961 -6.23 2.33 -17.68
N LEU A 962 -7.16 3.19 -18.08
CA LEU A 962 -8.56 2.84 -18.25
C LEU A 962 -8.79 2.43 -19.71
N TYR A 963 -9.16 1.17 -19.96
CA TYR A 963 -9.38 0.64 -21.31
C TYR A 963 -10.83 0.20 -21.48
N SER A 964 -11.53 0.74 -22.48
CA SER A 964 -12.89 0.32 -22.81
C SER A 964 -12.83 -0.95 -23.66
N ALA A 965 -13.39 -2.05 -23.13
CA ALA A 965 -13.56 -3.30 -23.87
C ALA A 965 -14.63 -3.15 -24.96
N THR A 966 -15.62 -2.26 -24.80
CA THR A 966 -16.66 -2.06 -25.81
C THR A 966 -16.17 -1.24 -27.01
N GLU A 967 -15.39 -0.18 -26.75
CA GLU A 967 -14.86 0.71 -27.80
C GLU A 967 -13.47 0.32 -28.31
N LEU A 968 -12.82 -0.63 -27.65
CA LEU A 968 -11.45 -1.09 -27.94
C LEU A 968 -10.41 0.05 -27.93
N LYS A 969 -10.58 0.96 -26.98
CA LYS A 969 -9.76 2.18 -26.84
C LYS A 969 -9.46 2.52 -25.40
N PHE A 970 -8.34 3.20 -25.21
CA PHE A 970 -7.97 3.80 -23.94
C PHE A 970 -8.75 5.09 -23.71
N PHE A 971 -8.95 5.42 -22.44
CA PHE A 971 -9.65 6.62 -22.00
C PHE A 971 -8.78 7.37 -20.99
N THR A 972 -8.94 8.69 -20.99
CA THR A 972 -8.37 9.53 -19.95
C THR A 972 -8.98 9.16 -18.61
N THR A 973 -8.19 9.35 -17.56
CA THR A 973 -8.62 9.14 -16.17
C THR A 973 -9.17 10.43 -15.54
N THR A 974 -9.66 11.36 -16.35
CA THR A 974 -10.34 12.59 -15.92
C THR A 974 -11.75 12.27 -15.41
N PRO A 975 -12.39 13.13 -14.58
CA PRO A 975 -13.74 12.86 -14.05
C PRO A 975 -14.79 12.56 -15.11
N THR A 976 -14.63 13.12 -16.30
CA THR A 976 -15.30 12.67 -17.53
C THR A 976 -14.26 11.96 -18.39
N PRO A 977 -14.25 10.62 -18.43
CA PRO A 977 -13.33 9.89 -19.30
C PRO A 977 -13.54 10.24 -20.76
N GLU A 978 -12.47 10.62 -21.46
CA GLU A 978 -12.48 10.92 -22.89
C GLU A 978 -11.63 9.90 -23.64
N ARG A 979 -12.11 9.47 -24.81
CA ARG A 979 -11.42 8.53 -25.68
C ARG A 979 -10.08 9.09 -26.14
N THR A 980 -8.99 8.33 -25.95
CA THR A 980 -7.66 8.72 -26.43
C THR A 980 -7.42 8.28 -27.88
N VAL A 981 -6.57 9.02 -28.58
CA VAL A 981 -6.16 8.67 -29.95
C VAL A 981 -5.29 7.41 -29.97
N LEU A 982 -4.31 7.37 -29.06
CA LEU A 982 -3.34 6.29 -28.93
C LEU A 982 -3.66 5.41 -27.72
N PRO A 983 -3.28 4.13 -27.77
CA PRO A 983 -2.72 3.39 -28.92
C PRO A 983 -3.73 2.97 -30.00
N ALA A 984 -3.23 2.31 -31.04
CA ALA A 984 -4.03 1.62 -32.05
C ALA A 984 -5.05 0.66 -31.40
N THR A 985 -6.22 0.54 -32.04
CA THR A 985 -7.24 -0.44 -31.62
C THR A 985 -6.73 -1.86 -31.86
N LEU A 986 -7.25 -2.82 -31.10
CA LEU A 986 -7.09 -4.24 -31.43
C LEU A 986 -7.59 -4.54 -32.85
N ALA A 987 -7.02 -5.57 -33.48
CA ALA A 987 -7.50 -6.04 -34.78
C ALA A 987 -9.00 -6.42 -34.71
N PRO A 988 -9.75 -6.34 -35.83
CA PRO A 988 -11.15 -6.75 -35.86
C PRO A 988 -11.33 -8.21 -35.40
N GLY A 989 -12.24 -8.46 -34.46
CA GLY A 989 -12.58 -9.78 -33.96
C GLY A 989 -13.71 -10.47 -34.74
N PRO A 990 -13.96 -11.77 -34.51
CA PRO A 990 -15.09 -12.48 -35.12
C PRO A 990 -16.42 -12.05 -34.48
N GLY A 991 -17.26 -11.31 -35.22
CA GLY A 991 -18.68 -11.11 -34.89
C GLY A 991 -19.02 -10.22 -33.69
N GLY A 992 -18.10 -9.40 -33.19
CA GLY A 992 -18.27 -8.53 -32.02
C GLY A 992 -17.00 -8.52 -31.16
N ASN A 993 -17.02 -7.83 -30.01
CA ASN A 993 -15.93 -7.97 -29.04
C ASN A 993 -16.25 -9.12 -28.06
N PRO A 994 -15.49 -10.22 -28.06
CA PRO A 994 -15.68 -11.31 -27.11
C PRO A 994 -15.31 -10.89 -25.69
N ILE A 995 -15.84 -11.60 -24.68
CA ILE A 995 -15.37 -11.45 -23.30
C ILE A 995 -13.95 -12.04 -23.23
N GLY A 996 -12.96 -11.19 -23.01
CA GLY A 996 -11.54 -11.56 -22.97
C GLY A 996 -10.80 -10.94 -21.79
N TYR A 997 -9.55 -11.35 -21.63
CA TYR A 997 -8.61 -10.81 -20.64
C TYR A 997 -7.62 -9.89 -21.33
N TYR A 998 -7.51 -8.66 -20.82
CA TYR A 998 -6.70 -7.62 -21.43
C TYR A 998 -5.41 -7.38 -20.64
N HIS A 999 -4.35 -7.03 -21.35
CA HIS A 999 -3.09 -6.62 -20.74
C HIS A 999 -2.48 -5.44 -21.51
N ALA A 1000 -1.80 -4.56 -20.78
CA ALA A 1000 -1.09 -3.43 -21.33
C ALA A 1000 0.41 -3.75 -21.45
N ILE A 1001 0.93 -3.74 -22.68
CA ILE A 1001 2.36 -3.96 -22.95
C ILE A 1001 3.03 -2.66 -23.39
N ARG A 1002 4.16 -2.31 -22.78
CA ARG A 1002 4.96 -1.14 -23.21
C ARG A 1002 5.73 -1.45 -24.48
N VAL A 1003 5.63 -0.57 -25.47
CA VAL A 1003 6.46 -0.64 -26.67
C VAL A 1003 7.88 -0.07 -26.41
N PRO A 1004 8.91 -0.56 -27.13
CA PRO A 1004 10.32 -0.33 -26.76
C PRO A 1004 10.86 1.09 -26.89
#